data_AF-A0A1H5S085-F1
#
_entry.id   AF-A0A1H5S085-F1
#
_cell.length_a   1.000
_cell.length_b   1.000
_cell.length_c   1.000
_cell.angle_alpha   90.00
_cell.angle_beta   90.00
_cell.angle_gamma   90.00
#
_symmetry.space_group_name_H-M   'P 1'
#
loop_
_entity.id
_entity.type
_entity.pdbx_description
1 polymer ?
#
loop_
_entity_poly.entity_id
_entity_poly.type
_entity_poly.pdbx_seq_one_letter_code
_entity_poly.pdbx_strand_id
1 'polypeptide(L)'
;MNDFILNLIYGQHQPLYRICFRTLLVFMMCWGLLLTVSARSEPTSTAKTESITCSGQLPMKDKRYNGRVIQQQLGALYQADSNFQAALKSNGRMLTDGIFGPVTHQWLVNFCNDYNIISTMEQSTFANMGFVEITLQDLTRATEINTLFPSWRDNVAPNLLLNLNSAQLLTLLAPELLSDSTLEADSSSAVQAAIESYYYQLTNDDLDRQSTLEALTALSKKQFTQRSELNNQFVTLIDQLDVTFSPSLDINKLIQAQATENATQISSETESKTTTQTDTSAKATSDGVDSSANTKDTSTTPTSDDDGKVTQTSTISTTNTTAPLIYWQLNKDALTQALEDQRIYTIPSALQKKLTPIVNQVFASEYLIKAAMVLEGIDVSSEDAINVFSVAKKSGLAPEINTPLVWGATPGCGCQDSRTSIFSDATFYGFFPYWYQAGTQQTINFSQLDRIGLFGAVAKPSSSGSLLVLPPNWSNEPANTQFVRVAHRYRSQVDLVITTPRNLDYVELLNLLDQKLIEQIVDAVSQPVNTTIVNRLKPWLTLGMKPVPSLGDGVTLDIDLSVLNTAESHQQFLTFVRNLKLALLKKANSGVSNNEEVTASADDRYFLNVIVPVNQATSSNASNFYQFDNLNLLSELSNLLIMRPSVPASDSNAGKSLTQEQKAQYEVRQIQQLHQWLSTQSNQLKAEELFKKIVPMLITQVNRDTEVELTQLIHLSSWNFIGAAYQPIPLNQLSQQLIDTTFYPDTSALPPALEAIEQQIVSLMNWICPNRWLLRLILLAVFSGITAVLLISRWYYPLRDYLIQLPFVLLCIGSLLMLMLVFVSDPYFKEYQVPILLGFMGLIVWILLVVRWLTVEGDRP
;
A
#
# COMPACT_ATOMS: atom_id res chain seq x y z
N MET A 1 13.28 57.29 -11.19
CA MET A 1 12.58 56.13 -11.79
C MET A 1 11.31 56.56 -12.51
N ASN A 2 10.48 57.43 -11.94
CA ASN A 2 9.23 57.90 -12.58
C ASN A 2 9.44 58.60 -13.94
N ASP A 3 10.48 59.41 -14.09
CA ASP A 3 10.75 60.20 -15.31
C ASP A 3 11.08 59.34 -16.55
N PHE A 4 11.52 58.10 -16.31
CA PHE A 4 11.78 57.10 -17.34
C PHE A 4 10.47 56.55 -17.94
N ILE A 5 9.41 56.45 -17.14
CA ILE A 5 8.11 55.95 -17.58
C ILE A 5 7.32 57.05 -18.31
N LEU A 6 7.39 58.29 -17.83
CA LEU A 6 6.72 59.44 -18.47
C LEU A 6 7.26 59.74 -19.88
N ASN A 7 8.59 59.70 -20.07
CA ASN A 7 9.18 59.86 -21.42
C ASN A 7 8.81 58.74 -22.39
N LEU A 8 8.50 57.53 -21.90
CA LEU A 8 8.10 56.41 -22.75
C LEU A 8 6.68 56.56 -23.35
N ILE A 9 5.87 57.48 -22.81
CA ILE A 9 4.45 57.65 -23.15
C ILE A 9 4.22 58.85 -24.09
N TYR A 10 5.01 59.92 -23.95
CA TYR A 10 4.84 61.18 -24.70
C TYR A 10 5.76 61.37 -25.92
N GLY A 11 6.62 60.39 -26.24
CA GLY A 11 7.54 60.45 -27.39
C GLY A 11 6.83 60.47 -28.75
N GLN A 12 6.64 61.66 -29.33
CA GLN A 12 5.83 61.89 -30.54
C GLN A 12 6.52 61.51 -31.87
N HIS A 13 7.19 60.35 -31.96
CA HIS A 13 7.79 59.87 -33.21
C HIS A 13 7.72 58.35 -33.44
N GLN A 14 7.63 57.97 -34.72
CA GLN A 14 7.82 56.63 -35.31
C GLN A 14 6.67 55.60 -35.12
N PRO A 15 5.83 55.33 -36.16
CA PRO A 15 4.84 54.25 -36.12
C PRO A 15 5.46 52.84 -36.11
N LEU A 16 6.75 52.73 -36.49
CA LEU A 16 7.53 51.50 -36.45
C LEU A 16 7.50 50.81 -35.08
N TYR A 17 7.51 51.54 -33.97
CA TYR A 17 7.52 50.96 -32.63
C TYR A 17 6.28 50.09 -32.35
N ARG A 18 5.07 50.51 -32.78
CA ARG A 18 3.84 49.70 -32.63
C ARG A 18 3.82 48.47 -33.54
N ILE A 19 4.50 48.53 -34.68
CA ILE A 19 4.63 47.39 -35.60
C ILE A 19 5.66 46.39 -35.03
N CYS A 20 6.84 46.87 -34.59
CA CYS A 20 7.89 46.06 -33.99
C CYS A 20 7.48 45.43 -32.65
N PHE A 21 6.72 46.13 -31.80
CA PHE A 21 6.18 45.52 -30.58
C PHE A 21 5.19 44.39 -30.91
N ARG A 22 4.33 44.58 -31.93
CA ARG A 22 3.45 43.51 -32.43
C ARG A 22 4.22 42.34 -33.03
N THR A 23 5.23 42.58 -33.87
CA THR A 23 6.01 41.48 -34.45
C THR A 23 6.86 40.77 -33.40
N LEU A 24 7.37 41.45 -32.36
CA LEU A 24 8.11 40.80 -31.26
C LEU A 24 7.19 39.98 -30.35
N LEU A 25 5.97 40.43 -30.08
CA LEU A 25 4.96 39.65 -29.34
C LEU A 25 4.49 38.43 -30.16
N VAL A 26 4.29 38.60 -31.47
CA VAL A 26 4.07 37.48 -32.41
C VAL A 26 5.29 36.56 -32.46
N PHE A 27 6.53 37.07 -32.43
CA PHE A 27 7.73 36.24 -32.45
C PHE A 27 7.87 35.43 -31.16
N MET A 28 7.52 35.97 -29.99
CA MET A 28 7.43 35.19 -28.75
C MET A 28 6.31 34.15 -28.79
N MET A 29 5.13 34.46 -29.35
CA MET A 29 4.08 33.45 -29.57
C MET A 29 4.51 32.36 -30.54
N CYS A 30 5.17 32.70 -31.64
CA CYS A 30 5.72 31.75 -32.60
C CYS A 30 6.87 30.92 -32.01
N TRP A 31 7.71 31.48 -31.12
CA TRP A 31 8.74 30.74 -30.39
C TRP A 31 8.12 29.76 -29.39
N GLY A 32 6.99 30.12 -28.76
CA GLY A 32 6.17 29.20 -27.97
C GLY A 32 5.56 28.07 -28.80
N LEU A 33 5.06 28.38 -30.00
CA LEU A 33 4.48 27.40 -30.92
C LEU A 33 5.53 26.46 -31.54
N LEU A 34 6.71 26.97 -31.90
CA LEU A 34 7.82 26.16 -32.44
C LEU A 34 8.32 25.11 -31.43
N LEU A 35 8.17 25.36 -30.12
CA LEU A 35 8.45 24.38 -29.07
C LEU A 35 7.36 23.30 -28.90
N THR A 36 6.31 23.30 -29.72
CA THR A 36 5.28 22.23 -29.74
C THR A 36 5.38 21.29 -30.94
N VAL A 37 6.31 21.51 -31.88
CA VAL A 37 6.46 20.68 -33.09
C VAL A 37 7.35 19.46 -32.86
N SER A 38 6.86 18.54 -32.03
CA SER A 38 7.33 17.13 -31.94
C SER A 38 6.21 16.18 -31.51
N ALA A 39 5.01 16.37 -32.07
CA ALA A 39 3.91 15.40 -32.03
C ALA A 39 3.61 14.95 -33.46
N ARG A 40 3.84 13.67 -33.77
CA ARG A 40 3.68 13.09 -35.10
C ARG A 40 2.24 12.64 -35.30
N SER A 41 1.36 13.53 -35.78
CA SER A 41 0.01 13.16 -36.20
C SER A 41 0.05 12.40 -37.53
N GLU A 42 -0.45 11.16 -37.55
CA GLU A 42 -0.61 10.38 -38.77
C GLU A 42 -1.79 10.88 -39.63
N PRO A 43 -1.75 10.72 -40.96
CA PRO A 43 -2.78 11.26 -41.83
C PRO A 43 -4.07 10.43 -41.78
N THR A 44 -5.20 11.08 -41.49
CA THR A 44 -6.53 10.46 -41.56
C THR A 44 -6.91 10.11 -43.01
N SER A 45 -6.70 8.86 -43.41
CA SER A 45 -7.24 8.30 -44.65
C SER A 45 -8.70 7.90 -44.48
N THR A 46 -9.61 8.50 -45.24
CA THR A 46 -11.02 8.09 -45.30
C THR A 46 -11.19 6.97 -46.34
N ALA A 47 -10.83 5.75 -45.98
CA ALA A 47 -11.07 4.57 -46.81
C ALA A 47 -12.55 4.14 -46.79
N LYS A 48 -13.07 3.62 -47.91
CA LYS A 48 -14.41 3.03 -47.99
C LYS A 48 -14.33 1.54 -47.61
N THR A 49 -15.22 1.10 -46.73
CA THR A 49 -15.34 -0.31 -46.36
C THR A 49 -16.05 -1.11 -47.46
N GLU A 50 -15.29 -1.86 -48.26
CA GLU A 50 -15.81 -3.01 -49.00
C GLU A 50 -15.51 -4.30 -48.20
N SER A 51 -16.47 -5.21 -48.11
CA SER A 51 -16.36 -6.41 -47.28
C SER A 51 -15.49 -7.47 -47.93
N ILE A 52 -14.26 -7.65 -47.43
CA ILE A 52 -13.34 -8.71 -47.85
C ILE A 52 -13.82 -10.06 -47.26
N THR A 53 -13.83 -11.11 -48.07
CA THR A 53 -14.25 -12.46 -47.66
C THR A 53 -13.07 -13.32 -47.18
N CYS A 54 -13.32 -14.16 -46.17
CA CYS A 54 -12.30 -14.94 -45.44
C CYS A 54 -11.46 -15.87 -46.33
N SER A 55 -12.01 -16.30 -47.47
CA SER A 55 -11.30 -17.11 -48.48
C SER A 55 -10.13 -16.40 -49.17
N GLY A 56 -10.02 -15.06 -49.05
CA GLY A 56 -8.92 -14.26 -49.60
C GLY A 56 -7.74 -14.02 -48.65
N GLN A 57 -7.89 -14.29 -47.35
CA GLN A 57 -6.87 -13.98 -46.32
C GLN A 57 -6.23 -15.22 -45.69
N LEU A 58 -6.93 -16.36 -45.66
CA LEU A 58 -6.36 -17.62 -45.19
C LEU A 58 -5.29 -18.15 -46.17
N PRO A 59 -4.14 -18.66 -45.68
CA PRO A 59 -3.07 -19.18 -46.51
C PRO A 59 -3.44 -20.56 -47.08
N MET A 60 -3.21 -20.78 -48.38
CA MET A 60 -3.57 -22.03 -49.05
C MET A 60 -2.79 -23.27 -48.58
N LYS A 61 -1.67 -23.09 -47.84
CA LYS A 61 -0.82 -24.15 -47.23
C LYS A 61 -0.07 -23.59 -46.02
N ASP A 62 0.16 -24.43 -45.00
CA ASP A 62 0.99 -24.12 -43.83
C ASP A 62 1.81 -25.35 -43.35
N LYS A 63 2.68 -25.17 -42.35
CA LYS A 63 3.56 -26.17 -41.74
C LYS A 63 2.77 -27.33 -41.11
N ARG A 64 3.36 -28.53 -41.15
CA ARG A 64 2.76 -29.82 -40.71
C ARG A 64 2.25 -29.90 -39.25
N TYR A 65 2.63 -28.97 -38.37
CA TYR A 65 2.20 -29.03 -36.97
C TYR A 65 0.75 -28.55 -36.81
N ASN A 66 0.45 -27.37 -37.38
CA ASN A 66 -0.85 -26.71 -37.25
C ASN A 66 -1.98 -27.50 -37.94
N GLY A 67 -1.69 -28.09 -39.11
CA GLY A 67 -2.66 -28.85 -39.90
C GLY A 67 -3.34 -29.99 -39.13
N ARG A 68 -2.64 -30.67 -38.22
CA ARG A 68 -3.22 -31.73 -37.38
C ARG A 68 -4.19 -31.18 -36.34
N VAL A 69 -3.82 -30.09 -35.65
CA VAL A 69 -4.66 -29.47 -34.62
C VAL A 69 -5.95 -28.94 -35.24
N ILE A 70 -5.84 -28.22 -36.36
CA ILE A 70 -6.98 -27.68 -37.13
C ILE A 70 -7.92 -28.80 -37.58
N GLN A 71 -7.40 -29.89 -38.14
CA GLN A 71 -8.19 -31.05 -38.56
C GLN A 71 -8.91 -31.72 -37.37
N GLN A 72 -8.27 -31.81 -36.21
CA GLN A 72 -8.90 -32.39 -35.00
C GLN A 72 -10.01 -31.49 -34.43
N GLN A 73 -9.78 -30.17 -34.37
CA GLN A 73 -10.76 -29.19 -33.88
C GLN A 73 -12.00 -29.10 -34.80
N LEU A 74 -11.79 -28.94 -36.12
CA LEU A 74 -12.88 -29.02 -37.11
C LEU A 74 -13.61 -30.38 -37.03
N GLY A 75 -12.87 -31.47 -36.81
CA GLY A 75 -13.40 -32.82 -36.64
C GLY A 75 -14.35 -32.97 -35.46
N ALA A 76 -14.05 -32.33 -34.32
CA ALA A 76 -14.93 -32.30 -33.15
C ALA A 76 -16.12 -31.35 -33.35
N LEU A 77 -15.88 -30.15 -33.88
CA LEU A 77 -16.87 -29.09 -34.01
C LEU A 77 -17.94 -29.37 -35.09
N TYR A 78 -17.59 -30.11 -36.15
CA TYR A 78 -18.47 -30.49 -37.25
C TYR A 78 -18.82 -31.99 -37.26
N GLN A 79 -18.59 -32.73 -36.16
CA GLN A 79 -18.83 -34.17 -36.11
C GLN A 79 -20.26 -34.58 -36.51
N ALA A 80 -21.26 -33.75 -36.18
CA ALA A 80 -22.67 -33.97 -36.49
C ALA A 80 -23.11 -33.45 -37.88
N ASP A 81 -22.27 -32.69 -38.59
CA ASP A 81 -22.65 -32.10 -39.88
C ASP A 81 -22.64 -33.16 -41.01
N SER A 82 -23.73 -33.23 -41.77
CA SER A 82 -23.93 -34.24 -42.82
C SER A 82 -23.01 -34.04 -44.03
N ASN A 83 -22.62 -32.81 -44.33
CA ASN A 83 -21.68 -32.46 -45.40
C ASN A 83 -20.24 -32.73 -44.97
N PHE A 84 -19.90 -32.48 -43.70
CA PHE A 84 -18.61 -32.85 -43.11
C PHE A 84 -18.43 -34.37 -43.09
N GLN A 85 -19.46 -35.11 -42.70
CA GLN A 85 -19.48 -36.57 -42.78
C GLN A 85 -19.42 -37.10 -44.22
N ALA A 86 -19.99 -36.37 -45.20
CA ALA A 86 -19.81 -36.69 -46.63
C ALA A 86 -18.39 -36.40 -47.13
N ALA A 87 -17.77 -35.30 -46.66
CA ALA A 87 -16.37 -34.96 -46.95
C ALA A 87 -15.40 -35.98 -46.34
N LEU A 88 -15.65 -36.46 -45.12
CA LEU A 88 -14.90 -37.56 -44.50
C LEU A 88 -15.03 -38.87 -45.29
N LYS A 89 -16.24 -39.22 -45.76
CA LYS A 89 -16.46 -40.47 -46.52
C LYS A 89 -15.86 -40.44 -47.93
N SER A 90 -15.73 -39.26 -48.55
CA SER A 90 -15.20 -39.10 -49.91
C SER A 90 -13.70 -38.79 -49.96
N ASN A 91 -13.21 -37.93 -49.06
CA ASN A 91 -11.85 -37.39 -49.07
C ASN A 91 -11.17 -37.40 -47.68
N GLY A 92 -11.70 -38.13 -46.69
CA GLY A 92 -11.35 -37.99 -45.26
C GLY A 92 -9.87 -38.10 -44.88
N ARG A 93 -9.01 -38.67 -45.73
CA ARG A 93 -7.55 -38.53 -45.57
C ARG A 93 -7.11 -37.07 -45.52
N MET A 94 -7.62 -36.20 -46.40
CA MET A 94 -7.33 -34.75 -46.44
C MET A 94 -7.99 -33.95 -45.30
N LEU A 95 -8.63 -34.64 -44.35
CA LEU A 95 -9.17 -34.09 -43.10
C LEU A 95 -8.64 -34.83 -41.86
N THR A 96 -7.68 -35.75 -42.02
CA THR A 96 -7.10 -36.54 -40.91
C THR A 96 -5.59 -36.86 -41.05
N ASP A 97 -4.95 -36.46 -42.14
CA ASP A 97 -3.52 -36.69 -42.45
C ASP A 97 -2.54 -35.73 -41.76
N GLY A 98 -3.06 -34.72 -41.07
CA GLY A 98 -2.30 -33.64 -40.44
C GLY A 98 -1.75 -32.58 -41.42
N ILE A 99 -2.13 -32.63 -42.69
CA ILE A 99 -1.65 -31.72 -43.73
C ILE A 99 -2.71 -30.65 -43.99
N PHE A 100 -2.37 -29.39 -43.76
CA PHE A 100 -3.26 -28.27 -44.14
C PHE A 100 -3.29 -28.16 -45.68
N GLY A 101 -4.34 -28.75 -46.27
CA GLY A 101 -4.57 -28.79 -47.71
C GLY A 101 -5.91 -28.15 -48.11
N PRO A 102 -6.27 -28.15 -49.40
CA PRO A 102 -7.45 -27.43 -49.90
C PRO A 102 -8.78 -27.81 -49.23
N VAL A 103 -8.95 -29.08 -48.83
CA VAL A 103 -10.15 -29.54 -48.12
C VAL A 103 -10.19 -29.02 -46.68
N THR A 104 -9.05 -29.03 -45.96
CA THR A 104 -8.94 -28.42 -44.63
C THR A 104 -9.18 -26.91 -44.69
N HIS A 105 -8.60 -26.23 -45.69
CA HIS A 105 -8.80 -24.81 -45.93
C HIS A 105 -10.27 -24.47 -46.20
N GLN A 106 -10.97 -25.26 -47.03
CA GLN A 106 -12.40 -25.06 -47.29
C GLN A 106 -13.24 -25.15 -46.01
N TRP A 107 -12.94 -26.10 -45.12
CA TRP A 107 -13.66 -26.22 -43.85
C TRP A 107 -13.31 -25.12 -42.82
N LEU A 108 -12.08 -24.57 -42.87
CA LEU A 108 -11.74 -23.37 -42.10
C LEU A 108 -12.45 -22.11 -42.63
N VAL A 109 -12.64 -21.98 -43.95
CA VAL A 109 -13.48 -20.93 -44.55
C VAL A 109 -14.95 -21.08 -44.13
N ASN A 110 -15.49 -22.31 -44.11
CA ASN A 110 -16.83 -22.56 -43.59
C ASN A 110 -16.97 -22.11 -42.12
N PHE A 111 -15.99 -22.45 -41.27
CA PHE A 111 -15.93 -21.99 -39.88
C PHE A 111 -15.95 -20.46 -39.77
N CYS A 112 -15.13 -19.74 -40.55
CA CYS A 112 -15.15 -18.27 -40.53
C CYS A 112 -16.52 -17.68 -40.90
N ASN A 113 -17.25 -18.33 -41.83
CA ASN A 113 -18.57 -17.88 -42.26
C ASN A 113 -19.65 -18.19 -41.21
N ASP A 114 -19.68 -19.42 -40.67
CA ASP A 114 -20.68 -19.87 -39.70
C ASP A 114 -20.63 -19.04 -38.40
N TYR A 115 -19.43 -18.66 -37.97
CA TYR A 115 -19.19 -17.88 -36.75
C TYR A 115 -19.04 -16.37 -37.02
N ASN A 116 -19.18 -15.93 -38.28
CA ASN A 116 -19.11 -14.53 -38.72
C ASN A 116 -17.82 -13.81 -38.27
N ILE A 117 -16.66 -14.43 -38.50
CA ILE A 117 -15.33 -13.86 -38.24
C ILE A 117 -15.00 -12.86 -39.35
N ILE A 118 -14.88 -11.57 -39.02
CA ILE A 118 -14.70 -10.47 -39.98
C ILE A 118 -13.32 -9.83 -39.83
N SER A 119 -12.60 -9.66 -40.95
CA SER A 119 -11.37 -8.86 -40.99
C SER A 119 -11.68 -7.36 -41.13
N THR A 120 -11.03 -6.51 -40.34
CA THR A 120 -11.22 -5.04 -40.36
C THR A 120 -9.99 -4.24 -40.80
N MET A 121 -9.03 -4.88 -41.49
CA MET A 121 -7.73 -4.28 -41.84
C MET A 121 -7.43 -4.27 -43.34
N GLU A 122 -6.67 -3.27 -43.79
CA GLU A 122 -6.30 -3.06 -45.20
C GLU A 122 -5.33 -4.14 -45.73
N GLN A 123 -5.35 -4.33 -47.05
CA GLN A 123 -4.59 -5.38 -47.75
C GLN A 123 -3.07 -5.17 -47.66
N SER A 124 -2.44 -5.76 -46.65
CA SER A 124 -0.99 -5.89 -46.52
C SER A 124 -0.59 -7.33 -46.18
N THR A 125 0.55 -7.78 -46.70
CA THR A 125 0.97 -9.20 -46.61
C THR A 125 1.25 -9.68 -45.18
N PHE A 126 1.41 -8.75 -44.22
CA PHE A 126 1.57 -9.06 -42.80
C PHE A 126 0.23 -9.22 -42.06
N ALA A 127 -0.85 -8.55 -42.50
CA ALA A 127 -2.17 -8.63 -41.86
C ALA A 127 -2.76 -10.06 -41.87
N ASN A 128 -2.44 -10.85 -42.91
CA ASN A 128 -2.90 -12.22 -43.03
C ASN A 128 -2.46 -13.14 -41.88
N MET A 129 -1.32 -12.86 -41.21
CA MET A 129 -0.88 -13.70 -40.07
C MET A 129 -1.75 -13.48 -38.84
N GLY A 130 -2.05 -12.23 -38.48
CA GLY A 130 -2.94 -11.93 -37.35
C GLY A 130 -4.38 -12.43 -37.56
N PHE A 131 -4.90 -12.36 -38.79
CA PHE A 131 -6.22 -12.93 -39.09
C PHE A 131 -6.27 -14.46 -38.93
N VAL A 132 -5.21 -15.17 -39.36
CA VAL A 132 -5.08 -16.62 -39.14
C VAL A 132 -5.03 -16.93 -37.64
N GLU A 133 -4.23 -16.20 -36.87
CA GLU A 133 -4.06 -16.41 -35.43
C GLU A 133 -5.38 -16.25 -34.66
N ILE A 134 -6.12 -15.17 -34.92
CA ILE A 134 -7.48 -14.95 -34.37
C ILE A 134 -8.43 -16.09 -34.77
N THR A 135 -8.42 -16.49 -36.05
CA THR A 135 -9.27 -17.60 -36.54
C THR A 135 -8.98 -18.92 -35.82
N LEU A 136 -7.72 -19.19 -35.47
CA LEU A 136 -7.32 -20.40 -34.73
C LEU A 136 -7.65 -20.31 -33.23
N GLN A 137 -7.57 -19.13 -32.64
CA GLN A 137 -8.01 -18.89 -31.27
C GLN A 137 -9.54 -19.09 -31.14
N ASP A 138 -10.32 -18.53 -32.07
CA ASP A 138 -11.77 -18.71 -32.13
C ASP A 138 -12.18 -20.16 -32.42
N LEU A 139 -11.47 -20.87 -33.32
CA LEU A 139 -11.69 -22.31 -33.56
C LEU A 139 -11.44 -23.14 -32.30
N THR A 140 -10.40 -22.79 -31.53
CA THR A 140 -10.09 -23.44 -30.25
C THR A 140 -11.21 -23.23 -29.25
N ARG A 141 -11.62 -21.97 -29.02
CA ARG A 141 -12.70 -21.60 -28.09
C ARG A 141 -14.06 -22.20 -28.47
N ALA A 142 -14.40 -22.23 -29.76
CA ALA A 142 -15.61 -22.90 -30.25
C ALA A 142 -15.56 -24.42 -29.99
N THR A 143 -14.40 -25.05 -30.14
CA THR A 143 -14.20 -26.47 -29.86
C THR A 143 -14.32 -26.77 -28.36
N GLU A 144 -13.75 -25.93 -27.49
CA GLU A 144 -13.85 -26.06 -26.02
C GLU A 144 -15.31 -26.00 -25.55
N ILE A 145 -16.07 -25.00 -26.00
CA ILE A 145 -17.51 -24.87 -25.71
C ILE A 145 -18.28 -26.10 -26.23
N ASN A 146 -17.92 -26.62 -27.41
CA ASN A 146 -18.49 -27.84 -27.98
C ASN A 146 -18.15 -29.11 -27.18
N THR A 147 -17.02 -29.17 -26.47
CA THR A 147 -16.71 -30.29 -25.56
C THR A 147 -17.40 -30.19 -24.21
N LEU A 148 -17.63 -28.97 -23.71
CA LEU A 148 -18.30 -28.73 -22.42
C LEU A 148 -19.82 -28.85 -22.50
N PHE A 149 -20.41 -28.43 -23.62
CA PHE A 149 -21.86 -28.41 -23.83
C PHE A 149 -22.24 -29.05 -25.19
N PRO A 150 -22.18 -30.39 -25.35
CA PRO A 150 -22.29 -31.04 -26.67
C PRO A 150 -23.57 -30.75 -27.48
N SER A 151 -24.65 -30.31 -26.84
CA SER A 151 -25.93 -29.90 -27.44
C SER A 151 -26.08 -28.37 -27.63
N TRP A 152 -25.01 -27.58 -27.52
CA TRP A 152 -25.10 -26.11 -27.58
C TRP A 152 -25.77 -25.57 -28.85
N ARG A 153 -25.62 -26.28 -29.97
CA ARG A 153 -26.18 -25.94 -31.29
C ARG A 153 -27.71 -25.94 -31.31
N ASP A 154 -28.36 -26.62 -30.36
CA ASP A 154 -29.82 -26.66 -30.24
C ASP A 154 -30.37 -25.38 -29.58
N ASN A 155 -29.53 -24.64 -28.85
CA ASN A 155 -29.93 -23.48 -28.03
C ASN A 155 -29.30 -22.15 -28.48
N VAL A 156 -28.13 -22.18 -29.14
CA VAL A 156 -27.37 -20.97 -29.54
C VAL A 156 -26.91 -21.08 -30.99
N ALA A 157 -27.19 -20.04 -31.78
CA ALA A 157 -26.71 -19.93 -33.17
C ALA A 157 -25.17 -19.72 -33.22
N PRO A 158 -24.42 -20.37 -34.13
CA PRO A 158 -22.95 -20.33 -34.14
C PRO A 158 -22.34 -18.91 -34.16
N ASN A 159 -22.91 -18.00 -34.95
CA ASN A 159 -22.51 -16.59 -35.06
C ASN A 159 -22.68 -15.77 -33.76
N LEU A 160 -23.42 -16.28 -32.77
CA LEU A 160 -23.56 -15.66 -31.45
C LEU A 160 -22.63 -16.29 -30.41
N LEU A 161 -22.25 -17.57 -30.57
CA LEU A 161 -21.58 -18.36 -29.52
C LEU A 161 -20.31 -17.69 -28.97
N LEU A 162 -19.44 -17.19 -29.85
CA LEU A 162 -18.17 -16.54 -29.47
C LEU A 162 -18.37 -15.13 -28.88
N ASN A 163 -19.54 -14.52 -29.09
CA ASN A 163 -19.87 -13.19 -28.58
C ASN A 163 -20.53 -13.23 -27.19
N LEU A 164 -20.93 -14.41 -26.70
CA LEU A 164 -21.48 -14.60 -25.35
C LEU A 164 -20.37 -14.64 -24.29
N ASN A 165 -20.64 -14.05 -23.13
CA ASN A 165 -19.79 -14.18 -21.94
C ASN A 165 -20.11 -15.45 -21.13
N SER A 166 -19.23 -15.82 -20.20
CA SER A 166 -19.34 -17.08 -19.43
C SER A 166 -20.65 -17.22 -18.64
N ALA A 167 -21.19 -16.12 -18.12
CA ALA A 167 -22.47 -16.13 -17.39
C ALA A 167 -23.67 -16.35 -18.33
N GLN A 168 -23.63 -15.73 -19.52
CA GLN A 168 -24.65 -15.92 -20.56
C GLN A 168 -24.59 -17.33 -21.17
N LEU A 169 -23.39 -17.91 -21.31
CA LEU A 169 -23.22 -19.29 -21.77
C LEU A 169 -23.83 -20.27 -20.76
N LEU A 170 -23.59 -20.10 -19.45
CA LEU A 170 -24.15 -20.99 -18.43
C LEU A 170 -25.69 -20.92 -18.35
N THR A 171 -26.28 -19.73 -18.42
CA THR A 171 -27.76 -19.58 -18.37
C THR A 171 -28.46 -20.10 -19.62
N LEU A 172 -27.81 -20.06 -20.79
CA LEU A 172 -28.38 -20.55 -22.06
C LEU A 172 -28.09 -22.04 -22.34
N LEU A 173 -26.98 -22.59 -21.83
CA LEU A 173 -26.51 -23.95 -22.17
C LEU A 173 -26.61 -24.97 -21.03
N ALA A 174 -26.76 -24.54 -19.77
CA ALA A 174 -26.91 -25.43 -18.62
C ALA A 174 -27.82 -24.87 -17.50
N PRO A 175 -29.08 -24.46 -17.80
CA PRO A 175 -30.00 -23.94 -16.78
C PRO A 175 -30.32 -24.96 -15.66
N GLU A 176 -30.19 -26.27 -15.93
CA GLU A 176 -30.38 -27.32 -14.92
C GLU A 176 -29.33 -27.24 -13.77
N LEU A 177 -28.11 -26.74 -14.04
CA LEU A 177 -27.10 -26.50 -13.01
C LEU A 177 -27.45 -25.33 -12.06
N LEU A 178 -28.49 -24.55 -12.38
CA LEU A 178 -29.03 -23.47 -11.55
C LEU A 178 -30.30 -23.89 -10.77
N SER A 179 -30.71 -25.16 -10.87
CA SER A 179 -32.05 -25.61 -10.45
C SER A 179 -32.11 -26.29 -9.07
N ASP A 180 -30.99 -26.68 -8.46
CA ASP A 180 -30.96 -27.41 -7.17
C ASP A 180 -30.96 -26.47 -5.94
N SER A 181 -31.22 -25.17 -6.14
CA SER A 181 -31.38 -24.17 -5.08
C SER A 181 -32.85 -23.74 -4.92
N THR A 182 -33.72 -24.70 -4.57
CA THR A 182 -35.15 -24.42 -4.32
C THR A 182 -35.37 -23.72 -2.98
N LEU A 183 -35.30 -22.39 -2.99
CA LEU A 183 -36.04 -21.55 -2.04
C LEU A 183 -37.09 -20.76 -2.81
N GLU A 184 -38.30 -20.69 -2.26
CA GLU A 184 -39.47 -20.16 -2.97
C GLU A 184 -39.33 -18.66 -3.23
N ALA A 185 -39.65 -18.24 -4.45
CA ALA A 185 -39.54 -16.85 -4.87
C ALA A 185 -40.73 -16.03 -4.35
N ASP A 186 -40.55 -15.36 -3.21
CA ASP A 186 -41.35 -14.17 -2.88
C ASP A 186 -40.62 -12.89 -3.34
N SER A 187 -41.39 -11.87 -3.67
CA SER A 187 -41.05 -10.92 -4.73
C SER A 187 -40.54 -9.56 -4.24
N SER A 188 -39.26 -9.46 -3.86
CA SER A 188 -38.47 -8.22 -4.04
C SER A 188 -36.98 -8.37 -3.73
N SER A 189 -36.18 -7.47 -4.31
CA SER A 189 -34.79 -7.14 -3.95
C SER A 189 -33.74 -8.25 -4.17
N ALA A 190 -32.76 -7.96 -5.04
CA ALA A 190 -31.55 -8.76 -5.14
C ALA A 190 -30.68 -8.56 -3.87
N VAL A 191 -30.83 -9.43 -2.87
CA VAL A 191 -29.92 -9.50 -1.73
C VAL A 191 -28.61 -10.15 -2.17
N GLN A 192 -27.80 -9.39 -2.90
CA GLN A 192 -26.36 -9.54 -2.76
C GLN A 192 -26.07 -9.31 -1.28
N ALA A 193 -25.54 -10.33 -0.59
CA ALA A 193 -25.22 -10.22 0.83
C ALA A 193 -24.24 -9.05 1.00
N ALA A 194 -24.71 -7.97 1.62
CA ALA A 194 -23.93 -6.76 1.76
C ALA A 194 -22.78 -7.04 2.72
N ILE A 195 -21.57 -7.24 2.18
CA ILE A 195 -20.34 -7.36 2.97
C ILE A 195 -20.22 -6.07 3.78
N GLU A 196 -20.53 -6.13 5.08
CA GLU A 196 -20.47 -4.97 5.95
C GLU A 196 -19.05 -4.38 5.88
N SER A 197 -18.96 -3.09 5.56
CA SER A 197 -17.71 -2.37 5.69
C SER A 197 -17.26 -2.46 7.16
N TYR A 198 -16.02 -2.89 7.38
CA TYR A 198 -15.42 -2.97 8.71
C TYR A 198 -14.05 -2.28 8.74
N TYR A 199 -13.65 -1.86 9.93
CA TYR A 199 -12.32 -1.35 10.25
C TYR A 199 -11.92 -1.79 11.66
N TYR A 200 -10.66 -1.57 12.03
CA TYR A 200 -10.15 -1.82 13.37
C TYR A 200 -9.64 -0.51 13.96
N GLN A 201 -10.13 -0.12 15.14
CA GLN A 201 -9.70 1.05 15.90
C GLN A 201 -9.95 0.79 17.39
N LEU A 202 -8.97 1.08 18.24
CA LEU A 202 -9.16 1.17 19.69
C LEU A 202 -9.36 2.64 20.03
N THR A 203 -10.45 3.03 20.72
CA THR A 203 -10.60 4.40 21.23
C THR A 203 -10.02 4.54 22.64
N ASN A 204 -9.92 5.77 23.16
CA ASN A 204 -9.66 5.98 24.58
C ASN A 204 -10.76 5.35 25.44
N ASP A 205 -12.03 5.51 25.04
CA ASP A 205 -13.20 4.98 25.76
C ASP A 205 -13.18 3.44 25.84
N ASP A 206 -12.70 2.74 24.81
CA ASP A 206 -12.47 1.28 24.81
C ASP A 206 -11.46 0.83 25.87
N LEU A 207 -10.51 1.71 26.25
CA LEU A 207 -9.52 1.48 27.31
C LEU A 207 -10.01 1.95 28.69
N ASP A 208 -10.67 3.11 28.79
CA ASP A 208 -11.18 3.62 30.06
C ASP A 208 -12.25 2.68 30.66
N ARG A 209 -13.12 2.10 29.80
CA ARG A 209 -14.09 1.04 30.15
C ARG A 209 -13.45 -0.21 30.79
N GLN A 210 -12.14 -0.45 30.58
CA GLN A 210 -11.46 -1.61 31.15
C GLN A 210 -11.37 -1.52 32.67
N SER A 211 -11.30 -0.32 33.25
CA SER A 211 -11.35 -0.13 34.70
C SER A 211 -12.68 -0.60 35.30
N THR A 212 -13.80 -0.29 34.62
CA THR A 212 -15.14 -0.76 34.97
C THR A 212 -15.27 -2.27 34.81
N LEU A 213 -14.65 -2.87 33.78
CA LEU A 213 -14.66 -4.33 33.55
C LEU A 213 -13.81 -5.10 34.57
N GLU A 214 -12.64 -4.58 34.97
CA GLU A 214 -11.86 -5.13 36.08
C GLU A 214 -12.67 -5.07 37.39
N ALA A 215 -13.38 -3.96 37.65
CA ALA A 215 -14.26 -3.82 38.81
C ALA A 215 -15.47 -4.78 38.78
N LEU A 216 -16.10 -4.99 37.62
CA LEU A 216 -17.19 -5.95 37.42
C LEU A 216 -16.72 -7.40 37.63
N THR A 217 -15.51 -7.71 37.15
CA THR A 217 -14.83 -9.00 37.33
C THR A 217 -14.37 -9.22 38.78
N ALA A 218 -14.12 -8.14 39.54
CA ALA A 218 -13.89 -8.20 40.97
C ALA A 218 -15.21 -8.34 41.77
N LEU A 219 -16.32 -7.79 41.27
CA LEU A 219 -17.64 -7.93 41.89
C LEU A 219 -18.15 -9.39 41.84
N SER A 220 -17.92 -10.11 40.74
CA SER A 220 -18.31 -11.54 40.62
C SER A 220 -17.58 -12.48 41.60
N LYS A 221 -16.47 -12.02 42.19
CA LYS A 221 -15.69 -12.73 43.23
C LYS A 221 -16.12 -12.39 44.66
N LYS A 222 -17.08 -11.47 44.84
CA LYS A 222 -17.61 -11.06 46.16
C LYS A 222 -18.96 -11.72 46.46
N GLN A 223 -19.20 -11.95 47.75
CA GLN A 223 -20.47 -12.47 48.27
C GLN A 223 -21.14 -11.41 49.14
N PHE A 224 -22.46 -11.29 49.00
CA PHE A 224 -23.28 -10.26 49.66
C PHE A 224 -24.36 -10.88 50.53
N THR A 225 -24.63 -10.28 51.68
CA THR A 225 -25.72 -10.72 52.57
C THR A 225 -27.09 -10.16 52.17
N GLN A 226 -27.12 -9.12 51.33
CA GLN A 226 -28.36 -8.53 50.80
C GLN A 226 -28.32 -8.45 49.26
N ARG A 227 -29.39 -8.92 48.61
CA ARG A 227 -29.54 -8.86 47.14
C ARG A 227 -29.52 -7.43 46.61
N SER A 228 -30.09 -6.49 47.35
CA SER A 228 -30.13 -5.05 47.03
C SER A 228 -28.74 -4.42 46.95
N GLU A 229 -27.81 -4.81 47.81
CA GLU A 229 -26.44 -4.27 47.81
C GLU A 229 -25.66 -4.71 46.57
N LEU A 230 -25.70 -6.01 46.26
CA LEU A 230 -25.15 -6.57 45.01
C LEU A 230 -25.79 -5.91 43.78
N ASN A 231 -27.13 -5.78 43.76
CA ASN A 231 -27.85 -5.18 42.65
C ASN A 231 -27.45 -3.72 42.42
N ASN A 232 -27.33 -2.92 43.47
CA ASN A 232 -26.98 -1.51 43.34
C ASN A 232 -25.53 -1.33 42.85
N GLN A 233 -24.57 -2.09 43.39
CA GLN A 233 -23.18 -2.07 42.91
C GLN A 233 -23.08 -2.57 41.45
N PHE A 234 -23.83 -3.60 41.09
CA PHE A 234 -23.87 -4.14 39.73
C PHE A 234 -24.45 -3.14 38.73
N VAL A 235 -25.63 -2.56 39.02
CA VAL A 235 -26.26 -1.55 38.15
C VAL A 235 -25.35 -0.32 37.99
N THR A 236 -24.73 0.18 39.06
CA THR A 236 -23.79 1.32 38.95
C THR A 236 -22.61 1.02 38.03
N LEU A 237 -22.05 -0.19 38.04
CA LEU A 237 -20.97 -0.57 37.12
C LEU A 237 -21.45 -0.81 35.68
N ILE A 238 -22.69 -1.30 35.49
CA ILE A 238 -23.30 -1.45 34.17
C ILE A 238 -23.64 -0.08 33.54
N ASP A 239 -24.12 0.88 34.33
CA ASP A 239 -24.34 2.26 33.90
C ASP A 239 -23.00 2.94 33.54
N GLN A 240 -21.95 2.71 34.34
CA GLN A 240 -20.57 3.19 34.08
C GLN A 240 -19.87 2.52 32.89
N LEU A 241 -20.44 1.47 32.32
CA LEU A 241 -19.93 0.83 31.10
C LEU A 241 -20.38 1.56 29.83
N ASP A 242 -21.48 2.32 29.89
CA ASP A 242 -22.06 3.04 28.74
C ASP A 242 -22.24 2.12 27.51
N VAL A 243 -22.96 1.00 27.67
CA VAL A 243 -23.27 0.05 26.58
C VAL A 243 -24.75 -0.35 26.59
N THR A 244 -25.39 -0.25 25.43
CA THR A 244 -26.81 -0.57 25.23
C THR A 244 -27.04 -2.05 24.95
N PHE A 245 -27.08 -2.86 26.02
CA PHE A 245 -27.31 -4.32 25.94
C PHE A 245 -28.52 -4.69 25.07
N SER A 246 -28.28 -5.47 24.02
CA SER A 246 -29.29 -5.94 23.05
C SER A 246 -29.14 -7.45 22.81
N PRO A 247 -30.06 -8.30 23.32
CA PRO A 247 -31.22 -7.98 24.16
C PRO A 247 -30.81 -7.43 25.54
N SER A 248 -31.76 -6.80 26.24
CA SER A 248 -31.49 -6.19 27.54
C SER A 248 -31.14 -7.22 28.62
N LEU A 249 -30.25 -6.80 29.52
CA LEU A 249 -29.58 -7.68 30.48
C LEU A 249 -30.54 -8.18 31.58
N ASP A 250 -30.84 -9.48 31.62
CA ASP A 250 -31.71 -10.06 32.66
C ASP A 250 -30.95 -10.29 33.97
N ILE A 251 -30.95 -9.24 34.80
CA ILE A 251 -30.31 -9.20 36.13
C ILE A 251 -30.76 -10.36 37.04
N ASN A 252 -31.95 -10.95 36.81
CA ASN A 252 -32.43 -12.08 37.61
C ASN A 252 -31.74 -13.41 37.28
N LYS A 253 -31.19 -13.57 36.07
CA LYS A 253 -30.41 -14.75 35.68
C LYS A 253 -28.94 -14.62 36.08
N LEU A 254 -28.46 -13.39 36.22
CA LEU A 254 -27.07 -13.08 36.61
C LEU A 254 -26.82 -13.12 38.12
N ILE A 255 -27.85 -12.93 38.95
CA ILE A 255 -27.71 -12.97 40.41
C ILE A 255 -28.18 -14.33 40.94
N GLN A 256 -27.27 -15.10 41.55
CA GLN A 256 -27.56 -16.38 42.21
C GLN A 256 -27.64 -16.23 43.73
N ALA A 257 -28.45 -17.09 44.33
CA ALA A 257 -28.52 -17.31 45.78
C ALA A 257 -27.89 -18.67 46.11
N GLN A 258 -26.97 -18.71 47.08
CA GLN A 258 -26.41 -19.95 47.61
C GLN A 258 -26.77 -20.08 49.10
N ALA A 259 -27.26 -21.26 49.49
CA ALA A 259 -27.58 -21.61 50.88
C ALA A 259 -26.57 -22.64 51.40
N THR A 260 -26.11 -22.49 52.63
CA THR A 260 -25.03 -23.32 53.20
C THR A 260 -25.56 -24.63 53.79
N GLU A 261 -25.50 -25.73 53.03
CA GLU A 261 -25.61 -27.09 53.60
C GLU A 261 -24.24 -27.62 54.05
N ASN A 262 -23.82 -27.25 55.25
CA ASN A 262 -23.20 -28.13 56.26
C ASN A 262 -22.70 -27.32 57.48
N ALA A 263 -22.96 -27.83 58.68
CA ALA A 263 -22.53 -27.23 59.93
C ALA A 263 -21.76 -28.25 60.79
N THR A 264 -20.51 -28.54 60.42
CA THR A 264 -19.62 -29.38 61.24
C THR A 264 -18.16 -28.91 61.17
N GLN A 265 -17.49 -28.90 62.34
CA GLN A 265 -16.06 -28.64 62.55
C GLN A 265 -15.52 -27.26 62.15
N ILE A 266 -15.80 -26.27 63.00
CA ILE A 266 -14.82 -25.21 63.29
C ILE A 266 -13.89 -25.73 64.39
N SER A 267 -12.58 -25.71 64.12
CA SER A 267 -11.52 -25.72 65.14
C SER A 267 -10.37 -24.85 64.62
N SER A 268 -10.39 -23.53 64.82
CA SER A 268 -10.08 -22.84 66.09
C SER A 268 -8.61 -22.95 66.51
N GLU A 269 -7.70 -22.36 65.72
CA GLU A 269 -6.44 -21.83 66.26
C GLU A 269 -6.56 -20.30 66.38
N THR A 270 -6.87 -19.84 67.59
CA THR A 270 -6.73 -18.43 67.98
C THR A 270 -5.56 -18.32 68.94
N GLU A 271 -4.37 -17.97 68.44
CA GLU A 271 -3.26 -17.66 69.35
C GLU A 271 -3.48 -16.27 69.96
N SER A 272 -3.77 -16.25 71.27
CA SER A 272 -4.07 -15.01 71.99
C SER A 272 -2.81 -14.20 72.28
N LYS A 273 -2.86 -12.88 72.01
CA LYS A 273 -2.06 -11.88 72.73
C LYS A 273 -2.95 -10.81 73.36
N THR A 274 -3.43 -11.14 74.54
CA THR A 274 -4.04 -10.19 75.48
C THR A 274 -3.03 -9.89 76.58
N THR A 275 -2.75 -8.61 76.83
CA THR A 275 -2.06 -8.17 78.05
C THR A 275 -2.81 -6.96 78.60
N THR A 276 -3.28 -7.04 79.85
CA THR A 276 -4.20 -6.07 80.45
C THR A 276 -3.63 -5.47 81.72
N GLN A 277 -3.50 -4.14 81.76
CA GLN A 277 -3.46 -3.26 82.95
C GLN A 277 -3.59 -1.83 82.40
N THR A 278 -4.53 -0.94 82.76
CA THR A 278 -5.28 -0.67 84.01
C THR A 278 -4.52 0.21 85.00
N ASP A 279 -4.48 1.52 84.72
CA ASP A 279 -4.20 2.64 85.64
C ASP A 279 -4.41 3.97 84.85
N THR A 280 -4.88 5.12 85.36
CA THR A 280 -5.59 5.50 86.61
C THR A 280 -6.39 6.81 86.38
N SER A 281 -7.29 7.19 87.30
CA SER A 281 -7.63 8.59 87.72
C SER A 281 -8.45 9.59 86.84
N ALA A 282 -9.53 10.08 87.49
CA ALA A 282 -9.91 11.52 87.68
C ALA A 282 -10.41 12.44 86.54
N LYS A 283 -11.76 12.55 86.43
CA LYS A 283 -12.63 13.72 86.77
C LYS A 283 -12.21 15.18 86.42
N ALA A 284 -13.20 15.92 85.87
CA ALA A 284 -13.42 17.40 85.81
C ALA A 284 -12.65 18.23 84.75
N THR A 285 -13.04 19.46 84.37
CA THR A 285 -14.34 20.20 84.20
C THR A 285 -14.03 21.62 83.67
N SER A 286 -14.69 22.08 82.61
CA SER A 286 -14.92 23.49 82.21
C SER A 286 -15.91 23.51 81.02
N ASP A 287 -17.05 24.22 81.04
CA ASP A 287 -17.26 25.67 80.85
C ASP A 287 -16.82 26.18 79.45
N GLY A 288 -17.64 26.93 78.67
CA GLY A 288 -19.04 27.30 78.87
C GLY A 288 -19.63 28.25 77.78
N VAL A 289 -20.96 28.20 77.62
CA VAL A 289 -21.94 29.24 77.16
C VAL A 289 -21.53 30.36 76.17
N ASP A 290 -22.18 30.39 74.99
CA ASP A 290 -23.09 31.48 74.52
C ASP A 290 -23.93 30.97 73.30
N SER A 291 -25.25 31.18 73.17
CA SER A 291 -26.05 32.41 72.91
C SER A 291 -25.98 32.90 71.45
N SER A 292 -27.07 33.29 70.77
CA SER A 292 -28.50 33.37 71.15
C SER A 292 -29.43 33.59 69.94
N ALA A 293 -30.69 33.10 70.01
CA ALA A 293 -31.92 33.70 69.42
C ALA A 293 -32.00 33.84 67.85
N ASN A 294 -33.13 34.07 67.13
CA ASN A 294 -34.60 34.04 67.30
C ASN A 294 -35.24 34.23 65.87
N THR A 295 -36.54 34.20 65.51
CA THR A 295 -37.87 33.58 65.84
C THR A 295 -38.88 34.15 64.78
N LYS A 296 -40.14 33.73 64.52
CA LYS A 296 -41.13 32.77 65.07
C LYS A 296 -42.28 32.56 64.03
N ASP A 297 -43.11 31.51 64.20
CA ASP A 297 -44.59 31.44 63.93
C ASP A 297 -45.19 31.70 62.53
N THR A 298 -46.43 31.28 62.16
CA THR A 298 -47.40 30.23 62.58
C THR A 298 -48.60 30.19 61.59
N SER A 299 -49.44 29.13 61.64
CA SER A 299 -50.82 29.03 61.07
C SER A 299 -50.92 28.45 59.64
N THR A 300 -51.94 27.65 59.25
CA THR A 300 -53.27 27.41 59.86
C THR A 300 -53.79 25.97 59.65
N THR A 301 -54.52 25.43 60.64
CA THR A 301 -55.35 24.18 60.64
C THR A 301 -56.82 24.49 60.21
N PRO A 302 -57.90 23.70 60.44
CA PRO A 302 -58.11 22.31 60.94
C PRO A 302 -58.85 21.43 59.85
N THR A 303 -59.57 20.29 60.05
CA THR A 303 -60.32 19.71 61.19
C THR A 303 -60.69 18.22 60.94
N SER A 304 -61.02 17.45 62.01
CA SER A 304 -61.93 16.26 62.07
C SER A 304 -61.57 14.96 61.28
N ASP A 305 -61.86 13.73 61.74
CA ASP A 305 -62.46 13.25 63.01
C ASP A 305 -62.24 11.73 63.29
N ASP A 306 -62.46 11.35 64.56
CA ASP A 306 -62.94 10.06 65.14
C ASP A 306 -62.04 8.80 65.36
N ASP A 307 -62.62 7.82 66.07
CA ASP A 307 -62.03 6.90 67.07
C ASP A 307 -61.63 5.47 66.60
N GLY A 308 -60.94 4.69 67.47
CA GLY A 308 -60.76 3.23 67.30
C GLY A 308 -59.53 2.60 68.00
N LYS A 309 -59.66 2.18 69.27
CA LYS A 309 -58.54 1.68 70.10
C LYS A 309 -58.76 0.29 70.71
N VAL A 310 -57.97 -0.73 70.34
CA VAL A 310 -57.89 -2.03 71.07
C VAL A 310 -56.46 -2.58 71.19
N THR A 311 -56.18 -3.12 72.38
CA THR A 311 -54.94 -3.64 72.98
C THR A 311 -54.43 -5.00 72.47
N GLN A 312 -53.11 -5.19 72.38
CA GLN A 312 -52.30 -6.31 72.94
C GLN A 312 -50.79 -5.95 72.77
N THR A 313 -49.92 -5.95 73.80
CA THR A 313 -49.54 -6.94 74.84
C THR A 313 -48.56 -8.00 74.31
N SER A 314 -47.38 -8.06 74.92
CA SER A 314 -46.26 -8.90 74.50
C SER A 314 -46.43 -10.39 74.84
N THR A 315 -46.02 -11.26 73.92
CA THR A 315 -45.73 -12.68 74.21
C THR A 315 -44.36 -13.04 73.62
N ILE A 316 -43.51 -13.66 74.43
CA ILE A 316 -42.21 -14.19 73.98
C ILE A 316 -42.44 -15.55 73.32
N SER A 317 -41.94 -15.74 72.09
CA SER A 317 -41.82 -17.05 71.46
C SER A 317 -40.38 -17.29 71.03
N THR A 318 -39.67 -18.15 71.75
CA THR A 318 -38.33 -18.60 71.39
C THR A 318 -38.38 -19.64 70.28
N THR A 319 -38.00 -19.24 69.07
CA THR A 319 -37.58 -20.17 68.01
C THR A 319 -36.20 -19.77 67.51
N ASN A 320 -35.17 -20.53 67.92
CA ASN A 320 -33.87 -20.54 67.26
C ASN A 320 -34.00 -21.23 65.89
N THR A 321 -34.73 -20.60 64.97
CA THR A 321 -34.67 -20.95 63.56
C THR A 321 -33.39 -20.36 63.00
N THR A 322 -32.31 -21.13 63.00
CA THR A 322 -31.10 -20.81 62.24
C THR A 322 -31.45 -20.89 60.76
N ALA A 323 -32.05 -19.82 60.23
CA ALA A 323 -32.26 -19.68 58.80
C ALA A 323 -30.89 -19.83 58.11
N PRO A 324 -30.78 -20.58 57.01
CA PRO A 324 -29.52 -20.68 56.28
C PRO A 324 -29.10 -19.27 55.86
N LEU A 325 -27.84 -18.90 56.09
CA LEU A 325 -27.34 -17.65 55.54
C LEU A 325 -27.31 -17.80 54.02
N ILE A 326 -28.25 -17.13 53.36
CA ILE A 326 -28.33 -17.03 51.91
C ILE A 326 -27.36 -15.94 51.49
N TYR A 327 -26.28 -16.33 50.82
CA TYR A 327 -25.35 -15.40 50.20
C TYR A 327 -25.74 -15.17 48.74
N TRP A 328 -25.68 -13.92 48.31
CA TRP A 328 -25.93 -13.49 46.95
C TRP A 328 -24.61 -13.25 46.24
N GLN A 329 -24.44 -13.86 45.08
CA GLN A 329 -23.24 -13.73 44.25
C GLN A 329 -23.63 -13.61 42.78
N LEU A 330 -22.83 -12.89 42.00
CA LEU A 330 -23.01 -12.80 40.56
C LEU A 330 -22.52 -14.09 39.90
N ASN A 331 -23.31 -14.69 39.03
CA ASN A 331 -22.93 -15.83 38.21
C ASN A 331 -21.83 -15.38 37.24
N LYS A 332 -20.57 -15.75 37.55
CA LYS A 332 -19.40 -15.38 36.74
C LYS A 332 -19.58 -15.80 35.28
N ASP A 333 -20.00 -17.03 35.03
CA ASP A 333 -19.94 -17.60 33.68
C ASP A 333 -21.07 -17.04 32.80
N ALA A 334 -22.26 -16.80 33.37
CA ALA A 334 -23.32 -16.09 32.66
C ALA A 334 -23.03 -14.58 32.50
N LEU A 335 -22.26 -13.95 33.39
CA LEU A 335 -21.76 -12.59 33.16
C LEU A 335 -20.78 -12.57 32.00
N THR A 336 -19.78 -13.45 32.01
CA THR A 336 -18.78 -13.56 30.92
C THR A 336 -19.49 -13.80 29.59
N GLN A 337 -20.42 -14.75 29.51
CA GLN A 337 -21.23 -14.98 28.31
C GLN A 337 -22.01 -13.73 27.87
N ALA A 338 -22.68 -13.03 28.79
CA ALA A 338 -23.45 -11.83 28.46
C ALA A 338 -22.58 -10.61 28.05
N LEU A 339 -21.29 -10.58 28.42
CA LEU A 339 -20.33 -9.60 27.93
C LEU A 339 -19.79 -9.99 26.54
N GLU A 340 -19.47 -11.27 26.34
CA GLU A 340 -19.04 -11.85 25.05
C GLU A 340 -20.12 -11.70 23.96
N ASP A 341 -21.40 -11.94 24.32
CA ASP A 341 -22.57 -11.71 23.45
C ASP A 341 -22.68 -10.25 22.96
N GLN A 342 -22.13 -9.29 23.72
CA GLN A 342 -22.06 -7.86 23.35
C GLN A 342 -20.66 -7.43 22.85
N ARG A 343 -19.73 -8.39 22.65
CA ARG A 343 -18.33 -8.17 22.24
C ARG A 343 -17.50 -7.30 23.22
N ILE A 344 -17.83 -7.35 24.50
CA ILE A 344 -17.13 -6.60 25.55
C ILE A 344 -16.07 -7.51 26.20
N TYR A 345 -14.78 -7.25 25.93
CA TYR A 345 -13.68 -8.09 26.44
C TYR A 345 -12.74 -7.31 27.36
N THR A 346 -12.19 -8.01 28.36
CA THR A 346 -11.17 -7.50 29.28
C THR A 346 -9.78 -7.49 28.64
N ILE A 347 -9.08 -6.37 28.70
CA ILE A 347 -7.70 -6.18 28.25
C ILE A 347 -6.82 -5.91 29.48
N PRO A 348 -5.80 -6.75 29.80
CA PRO A 348 -4.98 -6.55 30.99
C PRO A 348 -4.29 -5.19 31.04
N SER A 349 -4.24 -4.54 32.22
CA SER A 349 -3.60 -3.24 32.42
C SER A 349 -2.10 -3.17 32.05
N ALA A 350 -1.40 -4.30 31.99
CA ALA A 350 -0.03 -4.39 31.44
C ALA A 350 0.01 -4.23 29.91
N LEU A 351 -1.03 -4.69 29.20
CA LEU A 351 -1.17 -4.62 27.75
C LEU A 351 -1.70 -3.24 27.30
N GLN A 352 -2.63 -2.65 28.05
CA GLN A 352 -3.16 -1.30 27.80
C GLN A 352 -2.05 -0.25 27.60
N LYS A 353 -0.98 -0.31 28.42
CA LYS A 353 0.19 0.60 28.32
C LYS A 353 1.04 0.41 27.06
N LYS A 354 1.04 -0.79 26.45
CA LYS A 354 1.69 -1.04 25.15
C LYS A 354 0.81 -0.64 23.98
N LEU A 355 -0.52 -0.63 24.16
CA LEU A 355 -1.45 -0.21 23.12
C LEU A 355 -1.48 1.31 22.93
N THR A 356 -1.10 2.10 23.95
CA THR A 356 -1.16 3.58 23.94
C THR A 356 -0.67 4.27 22.64
N PRO A 357 0.45 3.88 22.00
CA PRO A 357 0.92 4.50 20.76
C PRO A 357 0.02 4.29 19.54
N ILE A 358 -0.84 3.26 19.57
CA ILE A 358 -1.74 2.89 18.45
C ILE A 358 -3.22 3.18 18.75
N VAL A 359 -3.55 3.80 19.89
CA VAL A 359 -4.92 4.21 20.24
C VAL A 359 -5.36 5.36 19.32
N ASN A 360 -6.65 5.35 18.99
CA ASN A 360 -7.33 6.22 18.03
C ASN A 360 -6.85 6.08 16.57
N GLN A 361 -5.80 5.30 16.28
CA GLN A 361 -5.41 4.97 14.91
C GLN A 361 -6.42 4.01 14.26
N VAL A 362 -6.78 4.28 13.02
CA VAL A 362 -7.72 3.45 12.23
C VAL A 362 -6.95 2.55 11.29
N PHE A 363 -7.22 1.25 11.36
CA PHE A 363 -6.62 0.21 10.53
C PHE A 363 -7.66 -0.44 9.60
N ALA A 364 -7.37 -0.49 8.30
CA ALA A 364 -8.30 -1.00 7.28
C ALA A 364 -8.44 -2.53 7.24
N SER A 365 -7.56 -3.28 7.91
CA SER A 365 -7.61 -4.74 8.05
C SER A 365 -6.98 -5.21 9.38
N GLU A 366 -7.32 -6.44 9.77
CA GLU A 366 -6.76 -7.12 10.96
C GLU A 366 -5.24 -7.30 10.88
N TYR A 367 -4.71 -7.49 9.66
CA TYR A 367 -3.28 -7.66 9.42
C TYR A 367 -2.48 -6.40 9.79
N LEU A 368 -3.02 -5.21 9.53
CA LEU A 368 -2.32 -3.96 9.85
C LEU A 368 -2.31 -3.67 11.36
N ILE A 369 -3.42 -3.88 12.08
CA ILE A 369 -3.42 -3.75 13.55
C ILE A 369 -2.55 -4.83 14.22
N LYS A 370 -2.49 -6.06 13.68
CA LYS A 370 -1.51 -7.08 14.10
C LYS A 370 -0.07 -6.60 13.90
N ALA A 371 0.27 -6.08 12.73
CA ALA A 371 1.60 -5.53 12.44
C ALA A 371 1.93 -4.27 13.26
N ALA A 372 0.92 -3.53 13.75
CA ALA A 372 1.10 -2.43 14.68
C ALA A 372 1.36 -2.94 16.11
N MET A 373 0.61 -3.94 16.59
CA MET A 373 0.81 -4.53 17.91
C MET A 373 2.16 -5.25 18.04
N VAL A 374 2.61 -5.98 17.02
CA VAL A 374 3.95 -6.61 17.02
C VAL A 374 5.07 -5.55 17.04
N LEU A 375 4.87 -4.37 16.42
CA LEU A 375 5.82 -3.26 16.50
C LEU A 375 5.98 -2.70 17.92
N GLU A 376 4.91 -2.64 18.70
CA GLU A 376 4.94 -2.27 20.13
C GLU A 376 5.34 -3.45 21.06
N GLY A 377 5.87 -4.54 20.48
CA GLY A 377 6.35 -5.70 21.20
C GLY A 377 5.25 -6.49 21.92
N ILE A 378 4.05 -6.59 21.33
CA ILE A 378 2.92 -7.38 21.85
C ILE A 378 2.89 -8.75 21.18
N ASP A 379 2.71 -9.82 21.96
CA ASP A 379 2.59 -11.18 21.42
C ASP A 379 1.17 -11.44 20.92
N VAL A 380 0.96 -11.27 19.62
CA VAL A 380 -0.37 -11.39 18.96
C VAL A 380 -0.94 -12.81 18.90
N SER A 381 -0.19 -13.80 19.40
CA SER A 381 -0.59 -15.19 19.64
C SER A 381 -1.24 -15.44 21.01
N SER A 382 -1.29 -14.43 21.88
CA SER A 382 -1.95 -14.51 23.19
C SER A 382 -3.47 -14.36 23.10
N GLU A 383 -4.19 -15.01 24.01
CA GLU A 383 -5.66 -14.89 24.16
C GLU A 383 -6.08 -13.44 24.45
N ASP A 384 -5.29 -12.71 25.27
CA ASP A 384 -5.46 -11.27 25.51
C ASP A 384 -5.37 -10.44 24.21
N ALA A 385 -4.50 -10.81 23.26
CA ALA A 385 -4.43 -10.12 21.97
C ALA A 385 -5.64 -10.42 21.09
N ILE A 386 -6.23 -11.62 21.16
CA ILE A 386 -7.49 -11.96 20.47
C ILE A 386 -8.62 -11.06 20.98
N ASN A 387 -8.72 -10.88 22.30
CA ASN A 387 -9.67 -9.95 22.91
C ASN A 387 -9.48 -8.50 22.41
N VAL A 388 -8.23 -8.03 22.27
CA VAL A 388 -7.94 -6.71 21.70
C VAL A 388 -8.44 -6.58 20.25
N PHE A 389 -8.25 -7.58 19.39
CA PHE A 389 -8.78 -7.53 18.01
C PHE A 389 -10.32 -7.49 17.97
N SER A 390 -10.98 -8.22 18.88
CA SER A 390 -12.44 -8.24 18.98
C SER A 390 -13.02 -6.91 19.45
N VAL A 391 -12.39 -6.23 20.43
CA VAL A 391 -12.77 -4.87 20.87
C VAL A 391 -12.49 -3.84 19.78
N ALA A 392 -11.36 -3.96 19.08
CA ALA A 392 -10.97 -3.03 18.03
C ALA A 392 -11.88 -3.09 16.78
N LYS A 393 -12.51 -4.25 16.50
CA LYS A 393 -13.30 -4.46 15.28
C LYS A 393 -14.62 -3.69 15.31
N LYS A 394 -14.74 -2.64 14.50
CA LYS A 394 -15.96 -1.84 14.34
C LYS A 394 -16.60 -2.09 12.96
N SER A 395 -17.93 -2.20 12.91
CA SER A 395 -18.71 -2.16 11.66
C SER A 395 -18.97 -0.71 11.22
N GLY A 396 -19.24 -0.51 9.94
CA GLY A 396 -19.50 0.79 9.32
C GLY A 396 -18.30 1.35 8.56
N LEU A 397 -18.41 2.62 8.14
CA LEU A 397 -17.31 3.33 7.50
C LEU A 397 -16.29 3.78 8.56
N ALA A 398 -15.02 3.74 8.18
CA ALA A 398 -13.93 4.30 8.96
C ALA A 398 -14.11 5.84 9.13
N PRO A 399 -13.80 6.43 10.30
CA PRO A 399 -13.81 7.87 10.45
C PRO A 399 -12.65 8.52 9.69
N GLU A 400 -12.88 9.71 9.12
CA GLU A 400 -11.85 10.46 8.39
C GLU A 400 -10.82 11.08 9.35
N ILE A 401 -9.66 10.43 9.52
CA ILE A 401 -8.54 10.93 10.31
C ILE A 401 -7.47 11.52 9.38
N ASN A 402 -7.53 12.82 9.12
CA ASN A 402 -6.50 13.51 8.32
C ASN A 402 -5.34 13.99 9.22
N THR A 403 -4.42 13.08 9.57
CA THR A 403 -3.15 13.42 10.26
C THR A 403 -1.98 13.40 9.27
N PRO A 404 -1.40 14.55 8.89
CA PRO A 404 -0.37 14.60 7.87
C PRO A 404 0.93 13.92 8.30
N LEU A 405 1.45 13.04 7.45
CA LEU A 405 2.76 12.40 7.67
C LEU A 405 3.89 13.39 7.33
N VAL A 406 4.69 13.75 8.34
CA VAL A 406 5.79 14.72 8.22
C VAL A 406 7.13 14.01 8.35
N TRP A 407 7.89 13.94 7.25
CA TRP A 407 9.25 13.41 7.22
C TRP A 407 10.30 14.54 7.24
N GLY A 408 11.43 14.26 7.87
CA GLY A 408 12.66 15.04 7.84
C GLY A 408 13.87 14.15 7.60
N ALA A 409 15.01 14.73 7.23
CA ALA A 409 16.27 14.00 7.05
C ALA A 409 17.17 14.18 8.27
N THR A 410 18.08 13.21 8.50
CA THR A 410 19.16 13.36 9.48
C THR A 410 20.07 14.57 9.15
N PRO A 411 20.66 15.24 10.16
CA PRO A 411 21.68 16.25 9.92
C PRO A 411 22.84 15.67 9.10
N GLY A 412 23.23 16.35 8.01
CA GLY A 412 24.31 15.86 7.15
C GLY A 412 23.97 14.66 6.26
N CYS A 413 22.69 14.25 6.17
CA CYS A 413 22.24 13.14 5.31
C CYS A 413 22.75 13.26 3.86
N GLY A 414 22.49 14.39 3.19
CA GLY A 414 22.61 14.43 1.73
C GLY A 414 21.56 13.55 1.06
N CYS A 415 21.76 13.26 -0.23
CA CYS A 415 20.86 12.38 -1.00
C CYS A 415 21.29 10.91 -0.91
N GLN A 416 20.48 9.96 -1.40
CA GLN A 416 20.85 8.54 -1.52
C GLN A 416 22.25 8.32 -2.16
N ASP A 417 22.55 8.94 -3.31
CA ASP A 417 23.89 8.89 -3.93
C ASP A 417 25.02 9.62 -3.15
N SER A 418 24.82 10.14 -1.92
CA SER A 418 25.86 10.86 -1.16
C SER A 418 26.83 9.94 -0.41
N ARG A 419 26.40 8.72 -0.05
CA ARG A 419 27.24 7.67 0.53
C ARG A 419 27.32 6.49 -0.43
N THR A 420 28.53 6.07 -0.77
CA THR A 420 28.76 4.84 -1.54
C THR A 420 28.56 3.62 -0.67
N SER A 421 27.68 2.71 -1.09
CA SER A 421 27.60 1.34 -0.55
C SER A 421 28.83 0.53 -0.97
N ILE A 422 29.12 -0.56 -0.25
CA ILE A 422 30.06 -1.61 -0.68
C ILE A 422 29.68 -2.25 -2.04
N PHE A 423 28.43 -2.08 -2.47
CA PHE A 423 27.88 -2.53 -3.75
C PHE A 423 27.39 -1.34 -4.57
N SER A 424 27.82 -1.22 -5.83
CA SER A 424 27.39 -0.14 -6.74
C SER A 424 25.94 -0.29 -7.22
N ASP A 425 25.48 -1.53 -7.35
CA ASP A 425 24.24 -1.90 -8.05
C ASP A 425 23.16 -2.40 -7.06
N ALA A 426 23.31 -2.06 -5.78
CA ALA A 426 22.40 -2.47 -4.72
C ALA A 426 21.04 -1.76 -4.77
N THR A 427 20.07 -2.32 -4.04
CA THR A 427 18.82 -1.64 -3.72
C THR A 427 18.52 -1.81 -2.25
N PHE A 428 18.38 -0.67 -1.55
CA PHE A 428 18.05 -0.58 -0.15
C PHE A 428 16.62 -0.06 0.03
N TYR A 429 15.78 -0.86 0.68
CA TYR A 429 14.32 -0.69 0.72
C TYR A 429 13.79 -0.53 2.14
N GLY A 430 13.22 0.62 2.49
CA GLY A 430 12.62 0.86 3.81
C GLY A 430 11.10 0.75 3.83
N PHE A 431 10.52 -0.01 4.76
CA PHE A 431 9.08 -0.04 5.00
C PHE A 431 8.68 0.94 6.11
N PHE A 432 7.96 2.00 5.76
CA PHE A 432 7.44 2.98 6.72
C PHE A 432 5.97 2.68 7.05
N PRO A 433 5.58 2.35 8.30
CA PRO A 433 4.19 2.15 8.68
C PRO A 433 3.47 3.50 8.85
N TYR A 434 2.32 3.73 8.19
CA TYR A 434 1.65 5.06 8.25
C TYR A 434 1.22 5.49 9.67
N TRP A 435 0.93 4.53 10.56
CA TRP A 435 0.58 4.77 11.95
C TRP A 435 1.79 5.15 12.83
N TYR A 436 3.01 5.10 12.32
CA TYR A 436 4.22 5.35 13.10
C TYR A 436 4.45 6.85 13.32
N GLN A 437 3.73 7.40 14.31
CA GLN A 437 3.68 8.82 14.64
C GLN A 437 4.51 9.15 15.90
N ALA A 438 5.75 8.64 15.96
CA ALA A 438 6.69 8.80 17.08
C ALA A 438 7.23 10.25 17.19
N GLY A 439 6.37 11.22 17.50
CA GLY A 439 6.68 12.65 17.54
C GLY A 439 6.35 13.40 16.24
N THR A 440 6.48 14.74 16.29
CA THR A 440 5.96 15.69 15.28
C THR A 440 6.67 15.69 13.93
N GLN A 441 7.84 15.06 13.82
CA GLN A 441 8.58 14.91 12.57
C GLN A 441 9.41 13.63 12.61
N GLN A 442 9.18 12.72 11.68
CA GLN A 442 9.91 11.45 11.59
C GLN A 442 11.21 11.65 10.82
N THR A 443 12.35 11.30 11.44
CA THR A 443 13.67 11.57 10.89
C THR A 443 14.24 10.32 10.23
N ILE A 444 14.50 10.39 8.92
CA ILE A 444 14.92 9.26 8.08
C ILE A 444 16.31 9.53 7.50
N ASN A 445 17.17 8.50 7.47
CA ASN A 445 18.46 8.55 6.79
C ASN A 445 18.30 8.20 5.31
N PHE A 446 17.94 9.18 4.48
CA PHE A 446 17.76 8.98 3.04
C PHE A 446 19.08 8.70 2.28
N SER A 447 20.25 8.82 2.91
CA SER A 447 21.55 8.51 2.27
C SER A 447 21.80 7.00 2.06
N GLN A 448 20.88 6.16 2.51
CA GLN A 448 21.00 4.70 2.53
C GLN A 448 19.70 4.00 2.10
N LEU A 449 18.82 4.72 1.39
CA LEU A 449 17.49 4.25 1.00
C LEU A 449 17.18 4.69 -0.43
N ASP A 450 17.19 3.74 -1.37
CA ASP A 450 16.77 3.98 -2.75
C ASP A 450 15.26 4.07 -2.86
N ARG A 451 14.52 3.23 -2.11
CA ARG A 451 13.06 3.19 -2.11
C ARG A 451 12.48 3.11 -0.70
N ILE A 452 11.32 3.72 -0.51
CA ILE A 452 10.54 3.66 0.74
C ILE A 452 9.11 3.21 0.43
N GLY A 453 8.73 2.02 0.90
CA GLY A 453 7.37 1.54 0.85
C GLY A 453 6.53 2.10 2.00
N LEU A 454 5.49 2.88 1.71
CA LEU A 454 4.48 3.23 2.71
C LEU A 454 3.59 2.01 2.96
N PHE A 455 3.78 1.37 4.11
CA PHE A 455 3.03 0.20 4.55
C PHE A 455 1.71 0.63 5.17
N GLY A 456 0.60 0.41 4.43
CA GLY A 456 -0.72 0.84 4.90
C GLY A 456 -1.94 0.62 4.02
N ALA A 457 -1.79 0.36 2.72
CA ALA A 457 -2.96 0.14 1.86
C ALA A 457 -3.50 -1.29 1.99
N VAL A 458 -4.82 -1.43 1.83
CA VAL A 458 -5.53 -2.72 1.88
C VAL A 458 -6.39 -2.88 0.64
N ALA A 459 -6.14 -3.91 -0.14
CA ALA A 459 -7.12 -4.44 -1.08
C ALA A 459 -8.04 -5.41 -0.32
N LYS A 460 -9.36 -5.20 -0.36
CA LYS A 460 -10.35 -6.12 0.23
C LYS A 460 -11.65 -6.22 -0.58
N PRO A 461 -12.41 -7.33 -0.45
CA PRO A 461 -13.73 -7.45 -1.06
C PRO A 461 -14.71 -6.36 -0.59
N SER A 462 -15.68 -6.04 -1.45
CA SER A 462 -16.75 -5.07 -1.23
C SER A 462 -17.99 -5.49 -2.04
N SER A 463 -19.17 -4.96 -1.69
CA SER A 463 -20.41 -5.18 -2.44
C SER A 463 -20.37 -4.72 -3.91
N SER A 464 -19.33 -3.98 -4.31
CA SER A 464 -19.09 -3.49 -5.68
C SER A 464 -17.88 -4.15 -6.37
N GLY A 465 -17.43 -5.32 -5.93
CA GLY A 465 -16.18 -5.95 -6.38
C GLY A 465 -14.99 -5.55 -5.51
N SER A 466 -13.79 -5.39 -6.07
CA SER A 466 -12.62 -4.96 -5.29
C SER A 466 -12.76 -3.55 -4.69
N LEU A 467 -12.14 -3.31 -3.53
CA LEU A 467 -11.94 -1.99 -2.94
C LEU A 467 -10.50 -1.84 -2.44
N LEU A 468 -9.80 -0.80 -2.91
CA LEU A 468 -8.51 -0.37 -2.39
C LEU A 468 -8.73 0.73 -1.34
N VAL A 469 -8.55 0.39 -0.06
CA VAL A 469 -8.49 1.36 1.03
C VAL A 469 -7.06 1.89 1.13
N LEU A 470 -6.89 3.19 0.89
CA LEU A 470 -5.62 3.89 1.02
C LEU A 470 -5.39 4.34 2.48
N PRO A 471 -4.13 4.43 2.95
CA PRO A 471 -3.86 5.01 4.26
C PRO A 471 -4.18 6.51 4.26
N PRO A 472 -4.60 7.10 5.40
CA PRO A 472 -5.18 8.44 5.46
C PRO A 472 -4.26 9.56 4.93
N ASN A 473 -2.94 9.38 5.05
CA ASN A 473 -1.95 10.33 4.58
C ASN A 473 -1.64 10.20 3.07
N TRP A 474 -2.25 9.28 2.32
CA TRP A 474 -2.03 9.11 0.88
C TRP A 474 -3.09 9.87 0.06
N SER A 475 -3.01 11.20 0.09
CA SER A 475 -3.85 12.09 -0.74
C SER A 475 -3.00 13.19 -1.39
N ASN A 476 -3.48 13.74 -2.52
CA ASN A 476 -2.79 14.83 -3.23
C ASN A 476 -2.98 16.22 -2.56
N GLU A 477 -3.26 16.24 -1.26
CA GLU A 477 -3.39 17.49 -0.50
C GLU A 477 -2.02 18.12 -0.21
N PRO A 478 -1.91 19.47 -0.11
CA PRO A 478 -0.64 20.13 0.16
C PRO A 478 0.03 19.74 1.48
N ALA A 479 -0.75 19.31 2.48
CA ALA A 479 -0.24 18.78 3.75
C ALA A 479 0.29 17.35 3.59
N ASN A 480 -0.53 16.45 3.03
CA ASN A 480 -0.22 15.04 2.92
C ASN A 480 0.86 14.72 1.88
N THR A 481 1.05 15.57 0.86
CA THR A 481 2.16 15.46 -0.09
C THR A 481 3.55 15.84 0.47
N GLN A 482 3.68 16.15 1.77
CA GLN A 482 4.97 16.54 2.39
C GLN A 482 6.01 15.41 2.28
N PHE A 483 5.66 14.20 2.73
CA PHE A 483 6.63 13.10 2.89
C PHE A 483 7.22 12.65 1.54
N VAL A 484 6.37 12.48 0.53
CA VAL A 484 6.77 12.19 -0.86
C VAL A 484 7.71 13.26 -1.42
N ARG A 485 7.38 14.55 -1.19
CA ARG A 485 8.23 15.66 -1.63
C ARG A 485 9.59 15.69 -0.92
N VAL A 486 9.69 15.19 0.31
CA VAL A 486 10.96 15.08 1.05
C VAL A 486 11.78 13.90 0.51
N ALA A 487 11.21 12.72 0.32
CA ALA A 487 11.90 11.59 -0.30
C ALA A 487 12.45 11.94 -1.69
N HIS A 488 11.63 12.49 -2.59
CA HIS A 488 12.05 12.95 -3.92
C HIS A 488 13.16 14.02 -3.88
N ARG A 489 13.19 14.83 -2.83
CA ARG A 489 14.24 15.83 -2.61
C ARG A 489 15.58 15.15 -2.33
N TYR A 490 15.58 14.10 -1.52
CA TYR A 490 16.76 13.30 -1.17
C TYR A 490 17.04 12.12 -2.11
N ARG A 491 16.29 11.97 -3.21
CA ARG A 491 16.39 10.97 -4.29
C ARG A 491 15.74 9.61 -4.01
N SER A 492 15.39 9.29 -2.77
CA SER A 492 14.59 8.12 -2.46
C SER A 492 13.22 8.17 -3.15
N GLN A 493 12.82 7.05 -3.73
CA GLN A 493 11.52 6.83 -4.37
C GLN A 493 10.47 6.38 -3.33
N VAL A 494 9.18 6.58 -3.59
CA VAL A 494 8.10 6.21 -2.65
C VAL A 494 7.12 5.24 -3.29
N ASP A 495 6.98 4.05 -2.70
CA ASP A 495 6.09 3.00 -3.18
C ASP A 495 4.86 2.85 -2.29
N LEU A 496 3.71 2.54 -2.88
CA LEU A 496 2.52 2.16 -2.14
C LEU A 496 2.55 0.65 -1.85
N VAL A 497 2.59 0.25 -0.58
CA VAL A 497 2.56 -1.18 -0.20
C VAL A 497 1.12 -1.59 0.08
N ILE A 498 0.65 -2.57 -0.68
CA ILE A 498 -0.75 -3.00 -0.72
C ILE A 498 -0.85 -4.42 -0.17
N THR A 499 -1.61 -4.55 0.92
CA THR A 499 -1.83 -5.80 1.66
C THR A 499 -3.22 -6.36 1.40
N THR A 500 -3.42 -7.65 1.67
CA THR A 500 -4.76 -8.25 1.79
C THR A 500 -5.02 -8.71 3.23
N PRO A 501 -6.28 -8.96 3.61
CA PRO A 501 -6.58 -9.88 4.72
C PRO A 501 -5.87 -11.23 4.50
N ARG A 502 -5.52 -11.91 5.59
CA ARG A 502 -4.75 -13.19 5.58
C ARG A 502 -5.63 -14.44 5.68
N ASN A 503 -6.94 -14.24 5.64
CA ASN A 503 -7.97 -15.24 5.87
C ASN A 503 -9.07 -15.17 4.79
N LEU A 504 -8.74 -14.62 3.61
CA LEU A 504 -9.62 -14.68 2.44
C LEU A 504 -9.74 -16.12 1.97
N ASP A 505 -10.92 -16.53 1.52
CA ASP A 505 -11.06 -17.79 0.80
C ASP A 505 -10.56 -17.68 -0.67
N TYR A 506 -10.54 -18.82 -1.37
CA TYR A 506 -10.09 -18.92 -2.76
C TYR A 506 -10.90 -18.05 -3.73
N VAL A 507 -12.22 -17.98 -3.53
CA VAL A 507 -13.16 -17.22 -4.37
C VAL A 507 -13.09 -15.74 -4.04
N GLU A 508 -13.00 -15.38 -2.75
CA GLU A 508 -12.76 -14.00 -2.30
C GLU A 508 -11.45 -13.43 -2.88
N LEU A 509 -10.36 -14.21 -2.85
CA LEU A 509 -9.07 -13.78 -3.40
C LEU A 509 -9.14 -13.62 -4.92
N LEU A 510 -9.73 -14.55 -5.67
CA LEU A 510 -9.85 -14.41 -7.12
C LEU A 510 -10.77 -13.24 -7.52
N ASN A 511 -11.87 -13.01 -6.80
CA ASN A 511 -12.76 -11.85 -7.02
C ASN A 511 -12.08 -10.51 -6.65
N LEU A 512 -11.04 -10.52 -5.82
CA LEU A 512 -10.26 -9.34 -5.48
C LEU A 512 -9.25 -8.95 -6.57
N LEU A 513 -8.74 -9.92 -7.33
CA LEU A 513 -7.73 -9.74 -8.38
C LEU A 513 -8.35 -9.25 -9.71
N ASP A 514 -9.27 -8.29 -9.63
CA ASP A 514 -10.02 -7.76 -10.78
C ASP A 514 -9.35 -6.54 -11.46
N GLN A 515 -9.85 -6.18 -12.64
CA GLN A 515 -9.41 -5.01 -13.41
C GLN A 515 -9.67 -3.68 -12.66
N LYS A 516 -10.73 -3.63 -11.84
CA LYS A 516 -11.11 -2.47 -11.03
C LYS A 516 -10.06 -2.20 -9.94
N LEU A 517 -9.40 -3.23 -9.40
CA LEU A 517 -8.28 -3.09 -8.46
C LEU A 517 -7.07 -2.53 -9.19
N ILE A 518 -6.75 -3.03 -10.38
CA ILE A 518 -5.64 -2.51 -11.21
C ILE A 518 -5.82 -1.01 -11.47
N GLU A 519 -7.02 -0.57 -11.83
CA GLU A 519 -7.33 0.84 -12.06
C GLU A 519 -7.18 1.69 -10.78
N GLN A 520 -7.75 1.24 -9.65
CA GLN A 520 -7.58 1.89 -8.34
C GLN A 520 -6.10 2.01 -7.94
N ILE A 521 -5.29 0.97 -8.16
CA ILE A 521 -3.86 0.96 -7.86
C ILE A 521 -3.10 1.98 -8.73
N VAL A 522 -3.34 1.96 -10.04
CA VAL A 522 -2.66 2.84 -11.00
C VAL A 522 -3.01 4.30 -10.73
N ASP A 523 -4.26 4.64 -10.43
CA ASP A 523 -4.66 6.01 -10.08
C ASP A 523 -4.24 6.43 -8.67
N ALA A 524 -4.07 5.50 -7.72
CA ALA A 524 -3.49 5.82 -6.41
C ALA A 524 -2.03 6.28 -6.51
N VAL A 525 -1.20 5.64 -7.35
CA VAL A 525 0.22 6.02 -7.47
C VAL A 525 0.48 7.15 -8.47
N SER A 526 -0.25 7.20 -9.60
CA SER A 526 0.07 8.10 -10.73
C SER A 526 -0.42 9.54 -10.58
N GLN A 527 -1.13 9.89 -9.50
CA GLN A 527 -1.60 11.26 -9.23
C GLN A 527 -0.45 12.29 -9.20
N PRO A 528 -0.52 13.40 -9.95
CA PRO A 528 0.59 14.34 -10.06
C PRO A 528 0.68 15.31 -8.87
N VAL A 529 1.82 15.29 -8.16
CA VAL A 529 2.13 16.16 -7.01
C VAL A 529 2.58 17.54 -7.51
N ASN A 530 1.62 18.28 -8.06
CA ASN A 530 1.86 19.59 -8.68
C ASN A 530 1.90 20.77 -7.68
N THR A 531 1.85 20.50 -6.37
CA THR A 531 1.62 21.51 -5.31
C THR A 531 2.66 22.63 -5.18
N THR A 532 3.82 22.51 -5.84
CA THR A 532 4.88 23.54 -5.84
C THR A 532 5.33 23.92 -7.25
N ILE A 533 5.69 25.19 -7.44
CA ILE A 533 6.18 25.76 -8.71
C ILE A 533 7.34 24.93 -9.28
N VAL A 534 8.28 24.50 -8.42
CA VAL A 534 9.42 23.66 -8.83
C VAL A 534 8.95 22.33 -9.43
N ASN A 535 7.94 21.66 -8.86
CA ASN A 535 7.38 20.43 -9.44
C ASN A 535 6.63 20.68 -10.75
N ARG A 536 5.91 21.81 -10.88
CA ARG A 536 5.23 22.19 -12.14
C ARG A 536 6.22 22.49 -13.27
N LEU A 537 7.38 23.07 -12.95
CA LEU A 537 8.41 23.42 -13.93
C LEU A 537 9.40 22.29 -14.24
N LYS A 538 9.45 21.19 -13.47
CA LYS A 538 10.36 20.04 -13.73
C LYS A 538 10.40 19.57 -15.21
N PRO A 539 9.26 19.42 -15.92
CA PRO A 539 9.29 19.07 -17.35
C PRO A 539 9.98 20.13 -18.21
N TRP A 540 9.68 21.42 -17.98
CA TRP A 540 10.30 22.51 -18.74
C TRP A 540 11.80 22.65 -18.42
N LEU A 541 12.18 22.53 -17.14
CA LEU A 541 13.57 22.49 -16.65
C LEU A 541 14.38 21.28 -17.17
N THR A 542 13.72 20.29 -17.78
CA THR A 542 14.35 19.09 -18.36
C THR A 542 14.04 18.89 -19.83
N LEU A 543 13.49 19.91 -20.53
CA LEU A 543 13.12 19.83 -21.94
C LEU A 543 12.20 18.63 -22.28
N GLY A 544 11.35 18.24 -21.32
CA GLY A 544 10.45 17.09 -21.41
C GLY A 544 11.01 15.78 -20.83
N MET A 545 12.32 15.67 -20.58
CA MET A 545 12.96 14.41 -20.17
C MET A 545 12.50 13.86 -18.81
N LYS A 546 12.00 14.71 -17.89
CA LYS A 546 11.37 14.23 -16.64
C LYS A 546 9.95 14.79 -16.46
N PRO A 547 8.94 13.93 -16.25
CA PRO A 547 7.54 14.37 -16.07
C PRO A 547 7.33 15.08 -14.73
N VAL A 548 6.11 15.58 -14.51
CA VAL A 548 5.68 16.03 -13.17
C VAL A 548 5.72 14.82 -12.23
N PRO A 549 6.32 14.96 -11.02
CA PRO A 549 6.36 13.88 -10.05
C PRO A 549 4.96 13.39 -9.67
N SER A 550 4.84 12.07 -9.49
CA SER A 550 3.65 11.39 -9.04
C SER A 550 3.61 11.25 -7.51
N LEU A 551 2.48 10.78 -6.95
CA LEU A 551 2.29 10.56 -5.53
C LEU A 551 3.04 9.31 -5.06
N GLY A 552 3.16 8.31 -5.94
CA GLY A 552 4.12 7.21 -5.83
C GLY A 552 4.99 7.05 -7.08
N ASP A 553 6.06 6.29 -6.92
CA ASP A 553 7.03 5.87 -7.95
C ASP A 553 6.98 4.34 -8.17
N GLY A 554 6.01 3.65 -7.56
CA GLY A 554 5.84 2.20 -7.65
C GLY A 554 4.80 1.63 -6.68
N VAL A 555 4.60 0.32 -6.79
CA VAL A 555 3.64 -0.49 -6.03
C VAL A 555 4.36 -1.71 -5.49
N THR A 556 4.07 -2.09 -4.25
CA THR A 556 4.61 -3.32 -3.64
C THR A 556 3.45 -4.19 -3.15
N LEU A 557 3.31 -5.39 -3.72
CA LEU A 557 2.23 -6.31 -3.40
C LEU A 557 2.61 -7.23 -2.23
N ASP A 558 1.76 -7.28 -1.20
CA ASP A 558 1.88 -8.12 -0.02
C ASP A 558 0.61 -8.96 0.18
N ILE A 559 0.32 -9.76 -0.84
CA ILE A 559 -0.90 -10.58 -0.97
C ILE A 559 -0.62 -11.97 -0.41
N ASP A 560 -1.57 -12.54 0.33
CA ASP A 560 -1.46 -13.95 0.75
C ASP A 560 -1.90 -14.89 -0.39
N LEU A 561 -1.00 -15.76 -0.83
CA LEU A 561 -1.24 -16.71 -1.93
C LEU A 561 -1.35 -18.16 -1.45
N SER A 562 -1.44 -18.39 -0.13
CA SER A 562 -1.50 -19.75 0.46
C SER A 562 -2.72 -20.57 0.02
N VAL A 563 -3.81 -19.93 -0.40
CA VAL A 563 -5.01 -20.59 -0.97
C VAL A 563 -4.87 -20.94 -2.46
N LEU A 564 -3.86 -20.42 -3.17
CA LEU A 564 -3.65 -20.69 -4.59
C LEU A 564 -2.81 -21.97 -4.75
N ASN A 565 -3.49 -23.10 -4.89
CA ASN A 565 -2.89 -24.44 -4.86
C ASN A 565 -2.98 -25.23 -6.19
N THR A 566 -3.58 -24.66 -7.24
CA THR A 566 -3.65 -25.27 -8.59
C THR A 566 -2.91 -24.44 -9.65
N ALA A 567 -2.49 -25.07 -10.73
CA ALA A 567 -1.78 -24.39 -11.82
C ALA A 567 -2.61 -23.26 -12.48
N GLU A 568 -3.92 -23.46 -12.60
CA GLU A 568 -4.85 -22.45 -13.11
C GLU A 568 -4.88 -21.23 -12.18
N SER A 569 -4.96 -21.47 -10.86
CA SER A 569 -4.96 -20.42 -9.84
C SER A 569 -3.64 -19.62 -9.83
N HIS A 570 -2.51 -20.28 -10.10
CA HIS A 570 -1.20 -19.63 -10.24
C HIS A 570 -1.16 -18.74 -11.49
N GLN A 571 -1.72 -19.20 -12.61
CA GLN A 571 -1.81 -18.41 -13.85
C GLN A 571 -2.76 -17.20 -13.74
N GLN A 572 -3.83 -17.28 -12.93
CA GLN A 572 -4.67 -16.11 -12.65
C GLN A 572 -3.87 -15.00 -11.96
N PHE A 573 -3.11 -15.33 -10.91
CA PHE A 573 -2.27 -14.35 -10.22
C PHE A 573 -1.15 -13.78 -11.11
N LEU A 574 -0.44 -14.62 -11.87
CA LEU A 574 0.57 -14.16 -12.83
C LEU A 574 -0.03 -13.25 -13.91
N THR A 575 -1.28 -13.50 -14.33
CA THR A 575 -2.00 -12.66 -15.29
C THR A 575 -2.43 -11.34 -14.69
N PHE A 576 -2.90 -11.31 -13.44
CA PHE A 576 -3.16 -10.07 -12.70
C PHE A 576 -1.89 -9.21 -12.59
N VAL A 577 -0.75 -9.79 -12.19
CA VAL A 577 0.53 -9.08 -12.09
C VAL A 577 0.98 -8.53 -13.45
N ARG A 578 0.85 -9.31 -14.52
CA ARG A 578 1.16 -8.88 -15.91
C ARG A 578 0.27 -7.71 -16.36
N ASN A 579 -1.04 -7.79 -16.11
CA ASN A 579 -2.00 -6.74 -16.46
C ASN A 579 -1.75 -5.45 -15.65
N LEU A 580 -1.42 -5.56 -14.37
CA LEU A 580 -1.01 -4.43 -13.53
C LEU A 580 0.28 -3.78 -14.06
N LYS A 581 1.29 -4.59 -14.41
CA LYS A 581 2.55 -4.09 -14.98
C LYS A 581 2.32 -3.35 -16.31
N LEU A 582 1.50 -3.92 -17.20
CA LEU A 582 1.08 -3.28 -18.45
C LEU A 582 0.37 -1.94 -18.20
N ALA A 583 -0.56 -1.89 -17.25
CA ALA A 583 -1.30 -0.66 -16.93
C ALA A 583 -0.38 0.44 -16.36
N LEU A 584 0.59 0.08 -15.51
CA LEU A 584 1.63 0.99 -15.02
C LEU A 584 2.53 1.49 -16.17
N LEU A 585 2.98 0.61 -17.06
CA LEU A 585 3.78 0.98 -18.24
C LEU A 585 3.02 1.91 -19.20
N LYS A 586 1.74 1.63 -19.47
CA LYS A 586 0.87 2.50 -20.27
C LYS A 586 0.67 3.86 -19.61
N LYS A 587 0.48 3.92 -18.28
CA LYS A 587 0.39 5.19 -17.51
C LYS A 587 1.73 5.96 -17.42
N ALA A 588 2.86 5.30 -17.70
CA ALA A 588 4.17 5.93 -17.86
C ALA A 588 4.43 6.51 -19.27
N ASN A 589 3.56 6.20 -20.24
CA ASN A 589 3.77 6.40 -21.69
C ASN A 589 4.90 5.54 -22.30
N SER A 590 5.21 4.39 -21.70
CA SER A 590 6.06 3.38 -22.35
C SER A 590 5.35 2.84 -23.60
N GLY A 591 6.05 2.70 -24.72
CA GLY A 591 5.47 2.29 -26.02
C GLY A 591 4.98 0.85 -26.13
N VAL A 592 4.80 0.15 -25.01
CA VAL A 592 4.42 -1.27 -24.93
C VAL A 592 2.95 -1.42 -25.30
N SER A 593 2.71 -2.06 -26.44
CA SER A 593 1.36 -2.24 -26.99
C SER A 593 0.72 -3.53 -26.48
N ASN A 594 1.52 -4.61 -26.46
CA ASN A 594 1.07 -6.00 -26.33
C ASN A 594 1.44 -6.60 -24.96
N ASN A 595 0.74 -7.67 -24.56
CA ASN A 595 0.95 -8.33 -23.26
C ASN A 595 2.23 -9.19 -23.19
N GLU A 596 2.77 -9.64 -24.33
CA GLU A 596 3.95 -10.53 -24.37
C GLU A 596 5.27 -9.79 -24.18
N GLU A 597 5.30 -8.48 -24.46
CA GLU A 597 6.47 -7.60 -24.28
C GLU A 597 6.63 -7.10 -22.84
N VAL A 598 5.68 -7.46 -21.95
CA VAL A 598 5.60 -6.93 -20.58
C VAL A 598 6.69 -7.56 -19.71
N THR A 599 7.76 -6.79 -19.50
CA THR A 599 8.90 -7.12 -18.65
C THR A 599 9.22 -5.94 -17.72
N ALA A 600 9.96 -6.20 -16.63
CA ALA A 600 10.37 -5.17 -15.67
C ALA A 600 11.85 -4.78 -15.83
N SER A 601 12.08 -3.47 -16.05
CA SER A 601 13.38 -2.83 -16.29
C SER A 601 13.80 -1.93 -15.12
N ALA A 602 15.10 -1.67 -14.97
CA ALA A 602 15.60 -0.71 -13.99
C ALA A 602 15.11 0.73 -14.25
N ASP A 603 14.85 1.08 -15.51
CA ASP A 603 14.40 2.41 -15.94
C ASP A 603 12.88 2.66 -15.76
N ASP A 604 12.14 1.69 -15.23
CA ASP A 604 10.68 1.79 -15.08
C ASP A 604 10.27 2.98 -14.20
N ARG A 605 9.44 3.88 -14.75
CA ARG A 605 8.88 5.01 -13.98
C ARG A 605 8.10 4.53 -12.74
N TYR A 606 7.37 3.42 -12.87
CA TYR A 606 6.59 2.81 -11.80
C TYR A 606 7.08 1.38 -11.60
N PHE A 607 7.76 1.14 -10.47
CA PHE A 607 8.17 -0.23 -10.11
C PHE A 607 6.96 -1.05 -9.68
N LEU A 608 7.04 -2.36 -9.90
CA LEU A 608 6.14 -3.35 -9.35
C LEU A 608 6.98 -4.36 -8.57
N ASN A 609 6.89 -4.35 -7.25
CA ASN A 609 7.61 -5.25 -6.36
C ASN A 609 6.63 -6.25 -5.74
N VAL A 610 7.11 -7.41 -5.30
CA VAL A 610 6.28 -8.39 -4.56
C VAL A 610 7.00 -8.84 -3.30
N ILE A 611 6.29 -8.90 -2.17
CA ILE A 611 6.81 -9.48 -0.93
C ILE A 611 6.57 -10.99 -0.97
N VAL A 612 7.64 -11.76 -0.83
CA VAL A 612 7.64 -13.22 -0.88
C VAL A 612 7.94 -13.77 0.53
N PRO A 613 7.06 -14.56 1.15
CA PRO A 613 7.35 -15.24 2.41
C PRO A 613 8.42 -16.33 2.19
N VAL A 614 9.57 -16.20 2.86
CA VAL A 614 10.72 -17.10 2.67
C VAL A 614 10.36 -18.56 2.97
N ASN A 615 9.58 -18.80 4.03
CA ASN A 615 9.07 -20.13 4.38
C ASN A 615 8.14 -20.77 3.33
N GLN A 616 7.50 -19.98 2.47
CA GLN A 616 6.70 -20.50 1.35
C GLN A 616 7.61 -20.81 0.14
N ALA A 617 8.57 -19.93 -0.17
CA ALA A 617 9.52 -20.12 -1.27
C ALA A 617 10.46 -21.33 -1.04
N THR A 618 10.97 -21.53 0.17
CA THR A 618 11.86 -22.66 0.51
C THR A 618 11.13 -23.95 0.85
N SER A 619 9.79 -23.97 0.80
CA SER A 619 8.99 -25.14 1.12
C SER A 619 9.13 -26.26 0.10
N SER A 620 9.01 -27.52 0.54
CA SER A 620 8.96 -28.69 -0.33
C SER A 620 7.54 -29.01 -0.86
N ASN A 621 6.57 -28.10 -0.70
CA ASN A 621 5.19 -28.35 -1.12
C ASN A 621 4.96 -27.96 -2.59
N ALA A 622 4.81 -28.97 -3.45
CA ALA A 622 4.60 -28.81 -4.89
C ALA A 622 3.25 -28.18 -5.30
N SER A 623 2.36 -27.84 -4.36
CA SER A 623 1.17 -27.01 -4.64
C SER A 623 1.32 -25.52 -4.27
N ASN A 624 2.35 -25.12 -3.52
CA ASN A 624 2.54 -23.71 -3.14
C ASN A 624 2.83 -22.84 -4.37
N PHE A 625 2.31 -21.62 -4.41
CA PHE A 625 2.53 -20.69 -5.53
C PHE A 625 4.02 -20.36 -5.73
N TYR A 626 4.78 -20.08 -4.67
CA TYR A 626 6.16 -19.57 -4.73
C TYR A 626 7.23 -20.63 -5.06
N GLN A 627 6.94 -21.56 -5.98
CA GLN A 627 7.92 -22.46 -6.58
C GLN A 627 8.88 -21.70 -7.52
N PHE A 628 10.05 -22.29 -7.79
CA PHE A 628 11.12 -21.63 -8.55
C PHE A 628 10.68 -21.12 -9.94
N ASP A 629 9.94 -21.92 -10.71
CA ASP A 629 9.47 -21.51 -12.04
C ASP A 629 8.48 -20.33 -11.99
N ASN A 630 7.54 -20.36 -11.03
CA ASN A 630 6.61 -19.25 -10.79
C ASN A 630 7.34 -17.99 -10.27
N LEU A 631 8.34 -18.15 -9.39
CA LEU A 631 9.18 -17.04 -8.91
C LEU A 631 10.03 -16.44 -10.02
N ASN A 632 10.55 -17.26 -10.94
CA ASN A 632 11.22 -16.78 -12.14
C ASN A 632 10.26 -15.95 -13.01
N LEU A 633 9.08 -16.48 -13.36
CA LEU A 633 8.08 -15.75 -14.15
C LEU A 633 7.64 -14.45 -13.46
N LEU A 634 7.52 -14.48 -12.13
CA LEU A 634 7.23 -13.29 -11.33
C LEU A 634 8.39 -12.28 -11.38
N SER A 635 9.64 -12.74 -11.40
CA SER A 635 10.84 -11.89 -11.53
C SER A 635 10.98 -11.25 -12.92
N GLU A 636 10.44 -11.87 -13.98
CA GLU A 636 10.36 -11.26 -15.31
C GLU A 636 9.37 -10.07 -15.33
N LEU A 637 8.26 -10.18 -14.58
CA LEU A 637 7.20 -9.18 -14.46
C LEU A 637 7.44 -8.10 -13.37
N SER A 638 8.29 -8.36 -12.39
CA SER A 638 8.55 -7.50 -11.23
C SER A 638 9.96 -6.92 -11.21
N ASN A 639 10.09 -5.74 -10.58
CA ASN A 639 11.36 -5.04 -10.44
C ASN A 639 12.18 -5.62 -9.28
N LEU A 640 11.54 -5.88 -8.14
CA LEU A 640 12.16 -6.43 -6.93
C LEU A 640 11.28 -7.53 -6.30
N LEU A 641 11.92 -8.61 -5.83
CA LEU A 641 11.31 -9.64 -4.99
C LEU A 641 11.83 -9.50 -3.56
N ILE A 642 10.97 -8.98 -2.68
CA ILE A 642 11.34 -8.66 -1.29
C ILE A 642 11.10 -9.90 -0.42
N MET A 643 12.18 -10.58 -0.07
CA MET A 643 12.14 -11.86 0.65
C MET A 643 11.99 -11.62 2.16
N ARG A 644 10.77 -11.80 2.69
CA ARG A 644 10.43 -11.57 4.10
C ARG A 644 10.45 -12.88 4.89
N PRO A 645 11.24 -12.99 5.99
CA PRO A 645 11.17 -14.16 6.87
C PRO A 645 9.81 -14.22 7.58
N SER A 646 9.35 -15.42 7.92
CA SER A 646 8.06 -15.64 8.57
C SER A 646 8.24 -16.47 9.83
N VAL A 647 7.91 -15.89 10.98
CA VAL A 647 8.07 -16.54 12.29
C VAL A 647 6.77 -17.27 12.67
N PRO A 648 6.82 -18.55 13.09
CA PRO A 648 5.63 -19.28 13.53
C PRO A 648 5.09 -18.75 14.88
N ALA A 649 3.78 -18.84 15.06
CA ALA A 649 3.09 -18.31 16.25
C ALA A 649 3.41 -19.07 17.56
N SER A 650 3.88 -20.31 17.47
CA SER A 650 4.24 -21.15 18.63
C SER A 650 5.28 -22.21 18.26
N ASP A 651 5.95 -22.77 19.28
CA ASP A 651 6.77 -23.98 19.10
C ASP A 651 5.87 -25.19 18.87
N SER A 652 5.99 -25.79 17.67
CA SER A 652 5.25 -26.97 17.24
C SER A 652 5.47 -28.22 18.09
N ASN A 653 6.50 -28.23 18.96
CA ASN A 653 6.81 -29.34 19.86
C ASN A 653 6.35 -29.10 21.31
N ALA A 654 6.02 -27.86 21.68
CA ALA A 654 5.82 -27.46 23.08
C ALA A 654 4.53 -26.68 23.35
N GLY A 655 3.85 -26.16 22.32
CA GLY A 655 2.61 -25.38 22.48
C GLY A 655 2.79 -24.04 23.21
N LYS A 656 4.03 -23.57 23.37
CA LYS A 656 4.39 -22.31 24.02
C LYS A 656 4.70 -21.24 22.98
N SER A 657 4.44 -19.97 23.31
CA SER A 657 4.95 -18.84 22.53
C SER A 657 6.48 -18.81 22.61
N LEU A 658 7.11 -18.47 21.49
CA LEU A 658 8.57 -18.41 21.35
C LEU A 658 9.15 -17.14 21.97
N THR A 659 10.33 -17.23 22.58
CA THR A 659 11.05 -16.03 23.08
C THR A 659 11.57 -15.18 21.92
N GLN A 660 11.89 -13.91 22.16
CA GLN A 660 12.31 -12.99 21.10
C GLN A 660 13.59 -13.46 20.39
N GLU A 661 14.54 -14.02 21.14
CA GLU A 661 15.79 -14.58 20.61
C GLU A 661 15.51 -15.82 19.75
N GLN A 662 14.60 -16.71 20.18
CA GLN A 662 14.17 -17.86 19.37
C GLN A 662 13.51 -17.39 18.06
N LYS A 663 12.63 -16.40 18.14
CA LYS A 663 11.96 -15.81 16.98
C LYS A 663 12.98 -15.19 16.00
N ALA A 664 13.96 -14.43 16.49
CA ALA A 664 15.03 -13.87 15.66
C ALA A 664 15.91 -14.96 15.02
N GLN A 665 16.27 -16.02 15.75
CA GLN A 665 17.02 -17.16 15.20
C GLN A 665 16.25 -17.92 14.10
N TYR A 666 14.92 -17.93 14.12
CA TYR A 666 14.11 -18.47 13.01
C TYR A 666 14.23 -17.65 11.72
N GLU A 667 14.47 -16.33 11.81
CA GLU A 667 14.70 -15.47 10.65
C GLU A 667 16.11 -15.69 10.07
N VAL A 668 17.14 -15.77 10.92
CA VAL A 668 18.52 -16.10 10.50
C VAL A 668 18.55 -17.43 9.73
N ARG A 669 17.90 -18.48 10.26
CA ARG A 669 17.81 -19.79 9.60
C ARG A 669 17.07 -19.73 8.27
N GLN A 670 16.02 -18.90 8.15
CA GLN A 670 15.29 -18.75 6.89
C GLN A 670 16.12 -18.09 5.79
N ILE A 671 16.94 -17.08 6.10
CA ILE A 671 17.83 -16.47 5.09
C ILE A 671 18.97 -17.42 4.69
N GLN A 672 19.47 -18.26 5.62
CA GLN A 672 20.39 -19.36 5.28
C GLN A 672 19.72 -20.39 4.35
N GLN A 673 18.48 -20.80 4.67
CA GLN A 673 17.69 -21.72 3.85
C GLN A 673 17.36 -21.15 2.46
N LEU A 674 17.10 -19.84 2.35
CA LEU A 674 16.87 -19.16 1.07
C LEU A 674 18.10 -19.25 0.16
N HIS A 675 19.29 -18.94 0.68
CA HIS A 675 20.54 -19.05 -0.06
C HIS A 675 20.85 -20.51 -0.46
N GLN A 676 20.64 -21.47 0.45
CA GLN A 676 20.82 -22.89 0.15
C GLN A 676 19.83 -23.38 -0.91
N TRP A 677 18.56 -22.99 -0.80
CA TRP A 677 17.51 -23.34 -1.77
C TRP A 677 17.84 -22.78 -3.17
N LEU A 678 18.27 -21.52 -3.27
CA LEU A 678 18.71 -20.90 -4.53
C LEU A 678 19.90 -21.65 -5.16
N SER A 679 20.93 -22.01 -4.38
CA SER A 679 22.09 -22.72 -4.93
C SER A 679 21.79 -24.15 -5.36
N THR A 680 20.74 -24.79 -4.84
CA THR A 680 20.32 -26.14 -5.23
C THR A 680 19.45 -26.23 -6.51
N GLN A 681 19.12 -25.11 -7.16
CA GLN A 681 18.21 -25.10 -8.31
C GLN A 681 18.81 -25.74 -9.57
N SER A 682 17.94 -26.37 -10.38
CA SER A 682 18.35 -27.08 -11.61
C SER A 682 18.81 -26.15 -12.72
N ASN A 683 18.25 -24.93 -12.81
CA ASN A 683 18.63 -23.91 -13.78
C ASN A 683 19.39 -22.77 -13.11
N GLN A 684 20.71 -22.92 -13.02
CA GLN A 684 21.62 -21.98 -12.36
C GLN A 684 21.67 -20.60 -13.03
N LEU A 685 21.44 -20.49 -14.35
CA LEU A 685 21.39 -19.19 -15.04
C LEU A 685 20.17 -18.38 -14.60
N LYS A 686 18.98 -19.01 -14.60
CA LYS A 686 17.76 -18.39 -14.05
C LYS A 686 17.88 -18.08 -12.56
N ALA A 687 18.61 -18.91 -11.81
CA ALA A 687 18.89 -18.64 -10.40
C ALA A 687 19.77 -17.38 -10.21
N GLU A 688 20.78 -17.15 -11.07
CA GLU A 688 21.61 -15.94 -11.05
C GLU A 688 20.83 -14.67 -11.43
N GLU A 689 19.94 -14.75 -12.43
CA GLU A 689 19.05 -13.65 -12.82
C GLU A 689 18.05 -13.30 -11.70
N LEU A 690 17.42 -14.33 -11.13
CA LEU A 690 16.53 -14.20 -9.96
C LEU A 690 17.27 -13.59 -8.76
N PHE A 691 18.53 -13.99 -8.53
CA PHE A 691 19.36 -13.52 -7.42
C PHE A 691 19.53 -11.99 -7.44
N LYS A 692 19.75 -11.41 -8.62
CA LYS A 692 19.93 -9.95 -8.81
C LYS A 692 18.66 -9.15 -8.52
N LYS A 693 17.48 -9.78 -8.53
CA LYS A 693 16.18 -9.16 -8.18
C LYS A 693 15.73 -9.45 -6.75
N ILE A 694 16.44 -10.28 -5.98
CA ILE A 694 16.10 -10.61 -4.60
C ILE A 694 16.63 -9.56 -3.63
N VAL A 695 15.75 -9.03 -2.78
CA VAL A 695 16.08 -8.11 -1.68
C VAL A 695 15.63 -8.76 -0.36
N PRO A 696 16.53 -9.34 0.44
CA PRO A 696 16.17 -9.93 1.73
C PRO A 696 15.80 -8.87 2.76
N MET A 697 14.73 -9.11 3.52
CA MET A 697 14.37 -8.28 4.67
C MET A 697 15.24 -8.66 5.87
N LEU A 698 16.19 -7.80 6.22
CA LEU A 698 17.20 -8.04 7.25
C LEU A 698 16.80 -7.48 8.61
N ILE A 699 16.23 -6.28 8.64
CA ILE A 699 15.72 -5.67 9.87
C ILE A 699 14.22 -5.91 9.92
N THR A 700 13.76 -6.55 11.00
CA THR A 700 12.35 -6.87 11.24
C THR A 700 11.89 -6.33 12.59
N GLN A 701 10.58 -6.37 12.84
CA GLN A 701 10.01 -6.10 14.17
C GLN A 701 10.47 -7.12 15.24
N VAL A 702 11.02 -8.27 14.81
CA VAL A 702 11.50 -9.34 15.69
C VAL A 702 12.97 -9.11 16.09
N ASN A 703 13.83 -8.88 15.09
CA ASN A 703 15.28 -8.93 15.28
C ASN A 703 15.96 -7.58 15.57
N ARG A 704 15.28 -6.45 15.35
CA ARG A 704 15.86 -5.09 15.45
C ARG A 704 16.50 -4.77 16.81
N ASP A 705 16.04 -5.42 17.87
CA ASP A 705 16.49 -5.21 19.26
C ASP A 705 17.35 -6.39 19.80
N THR A 706 17.67 -7.40 18.97
CA THR A 706 18.53 -8.55 19.33
C THR A 706 19.90 -8.43 18.65
N GLU A 707 20.88 -7.87 19.36
CA GLU A 707 22.21 -7.50 18.82
C GLU A 707 22.94 -8.65 18.11
N VAL A 708 22.97 -9.85 18.71
CA VAL A 708 23.75 -10.99 18.23
C VAL A 708 23.15 -11.57 16.95
N GLU A 709 21.87 -11.91 16.98
CA GLU A 709 21.13 -12.44 15.82
C GLU A 709 21.11 -11.43 14.65
N LEU A 710 20.93 -10.14 14.94
CA LEU A 710 20.93 -9.10 13.89
C LEU A 710 22.31 -8.91 13.26
N THR A 711 23.38 -8.91 14.07
CA THR A 711 24.77 -8.87 13.58
C THR A 711 25.08 -10.07 12.69
N GLN A 712 24.66 -11.26 13.11
CA GLN A 712 24.80 -12.47 12.28
C GLN A 712 24.03 -12.36 10.96
N LEU A 713 22.79 -11.84 10.99
CA LEU A 713 21.93 -11.70 9.81
C LEU A 713 22.45 -10.67 8.80
N ILE A 714 22.89 -9.50 9.28
CA ILE A 714 23.42 -8.44 8.42
C ILE A 714 24.76 -8.86 7.78
N HIS A 715 25.68 -9.46 8.55
CA HIS A 715 26.92 -10.01 7.97
C HIS A 715 26.64 -11.13 6.97
N LEU A 716 25.76 -12.09 7.30
CA LEU A 716 25.34 -13.16 6.38
C LEU A 716 24.81 -12.57 5.06
N SER A 717 23.98 -11.53 5.11
CA SER A 717 23.47 -10.91 3.89
C SER A 717 24.56 -10.18 3.12
N SER A 718 25.44 -9.43 3.80
CA SER A 718 26.49 -8.60 3.16
C SER A 718 27.52 -9.39 2.34
N TRP A 719 27.61 -10.71 2.52
CA TRP A 719 28.48 -11.59 1.73
C TRP A 719 27.73 -12.36 0.63
N ASN A 720 26.39 -12.36 0.66
CA ASN A 720 25.57 -13.15 -0.24
C ASN A 720 24.74 -12.26 -1.17
N PHE A 721 23.88 -11.40 -0.62
CA PHE A 721 22.88 -10.63 -1.37
C PHE A 721 23.35 -9.19 -1.64
N ILE A 722 22.95 -8.64 -2.80
CA ILE A 722 23.38 -7.30 -3.25
C ILE A 722 22.59 -6.19 -2.53
N GLY A 723 21.28 -6.39 -2.32
CA GLY A 723 20.39 -5.43 -1.65
C GLY A 723 19.98 -5.85 -0.24
N ALA A 724 19.25 -4.96 0.45
CA ALA A 724 18.65 -5.23 1.76
C ALA A 724 17.35 -4.46 1.97
N ALA A 725 16.39 -5.05 2.70
CA ALA A 725 15.14 -4.41 3.10
C ALA A 725 14.99 -4.32 4.63
N TYR A 726 14.27 -3.30 5.10
CA TYR A 726 14.16 -2.96 6.52
C TYR A 726 12.70 -2.65 6.90
N GLN A 727 12.16 -3.29 7.94
CA GLN A 727 10.82 -3.01 8.47
C GLN A 727 10.81 -3.01 10.01
N PRO A 728 10.51 -1.88 10.68
CA PRO A 728 10.18 -0.57 10.13
C PRO A 728 11.43 0.26 9.77
N ILE A 729 11.21 1.35 9.02
CA ILE A 729 12.01 2.57 9.13
C ILE A 729 11.20 3.66 9.87
N PRO A 730 11.82 4.61 10.60
CA PRO A 730 13.26 4.75 10.85
C PRO A 730 13.86 3.61 11.70
N LEU A 731 15.16 3.37 11.52
CA LEU A 731 15.91 2.36 12.25
C LEU A 731 16.12 2.78 13.71
N ASN A 732 16.25 1.82 14.63
CA ASN A 732 16.77 2.11 15.96
C ASN A 732 18.30 2.36 15.88
N GLN A 733 18.89 2.92 16.94
CA GLN A 733 20.31 3.29 16.94
C GLN A 733 21.24 2.09 16.63
N LEU A 734 20.95 0.93 17.22
CA LEU A 734 21.74 -0.30 17.06
C LEU A 734 21.71 -0.78 15.60
N SER A 735 20.52 -0.85 15.00
CA SER A 735 20.33 -1.20 13.59
C SER A 735 21.05 -0.22 12.66
N GLN A 736 20.95 1.10 12.93
CA GLN A 736 21.59 2.13 12.12
C GLN A 736 23.12 1.97 12.14
N GLN A 737 23.72 1.83 13.33
CA GLN A 737 25.17 1.67 13.49
C GLN A 737 25.71 0.41 12.77
N LEU A 738 24.94 -0.68 12.78
CA LEU A 738 25.31 -1.94 12.13
C LEU A 738 25.18 -1.88 10.60
N ILE A 739 24.19 -1.15 10.06
CA ILE A 739 24.08 -0.86 8.62
C ILE A 739 25.17 0.11 8.16
N ASP A 740 25.46 1.17 8.94
CA ASP A 740 26.54 2.13 8.68
C ASP A 740 27.88 1.40 8.54
N THR A 741 28.23 0.56 9.53
CA THR A 741 29.52 -0.15 9.56
C THR A 741 29.64 -1.30 8.57
N THR A 742 28.53 -1.96 8.18
CA THR A 742 28.58 -3.11 7.25
C THR A 742 28.47 -2.69 5.80
N PHE A 743 27.48 -1.84 5.44
CA PHE A 743 27.18 -1.51 4.05
C PHE A 743 27.76 -0.17 3.60
N TYR A 744 28.02 0.77 4.51
CA TYR A 744 28.49 2.14 4.19
C TYR A 744 29.75 2.56 4.96
N PRO A 745 30.80 1.71 5.05
CA PRO A 745 31.98 2.00 5.86
C PRO A 745 32.71 3.26 5.38
N ASP A 746 33.10 4.11 6.33
CA ASP A 746 33.90 5.31 6.04
C ASP A 746 35.31 4.89 5.59
N THR A 747 35.58 4.98 4.29
CA THR A 747 36.75 4.40 3.60
C THR A 747 37.85 5.42 3.29
N SER A 748 37.92 6.51 4.06
CA SER A 748 38.82 7.66 3.86
C SER A 748 40.29 7.35 4.16
N ALA A 749 40.93 6.55 3.29
CA ALA A 749 42.38 6.29 3.28
C ALA A 749 43.23 7.49 2.80
N LEU A 750 42.69 8.72 2.89
CA LEU A 750 43.31 9.95 2.43
C LEU A 750 44.21 10.58 3.52
N PRO A 751 45.33 11.23 3.14
CA PRO A 751 46.12 12.01 4.09
C PRO A 751 45.28 13.11 4.76
N PRO A 752 45.52 13.48 6.05
CA PRO A 752 44.66 14.42 6.80
C PRO A 752 44.45 15.80 6.15
N ALA A 753 45.40 16.26 5.33
CA ALA A 753 45.27 17.52 4.57
C ALA A 753 44.26 17.45 3.41
N LEU A 754 43.99 16.24 2.90
CA LEU A 754 42.97 15.96 1.87
C LEU A 754 41.63 15.59 2.50
N GLU A 755 41.63 14.87 3.64
CA GLU A 755 40.43 14.58 4.43
C GLU A 755 39.66 15.87 4.83
N ALA A 756 40.38 16.91 5.26
CA ALA A 756 39.77 18.21 5.58
C ALA A 756 39.14 18.93 4.37
N ILE A 757 39.56 18.59 3.14
CA ILE A 757 38.97 19.09 1.89
C ILE A 757 37.77 18.22 1.49
N GLU A 758 37.89 16.91 1.62
CA GLU A 758 36.80 15.94 1.41
C GLU A 758 35.60 16.25 2.30
N GLN A 759 35.80 16.48 3.61
CA GLN A 759 34.73 16.85 4.54
C GLN A 759 34.03 18.16 4.14
N GLN A 760 34.75 19.14 3.59
CA GLN A 760 34.15 20.38 3.06
C GLN A 760 33.36 20.13 1.76
N ILE A 761 33.87 19.28 0.87
CA ILE A 761 33.16 18.87 -0.35
C ILE A 761 31.88 18.11 0.02
N VAL A 762 31.94 17.12 0.91
CA VAL A 762 30.77 16.35 1.37
C VAL A 762 29.74 17.27 2.03
N SER A 763 30.15 18.17 2.91
CA SER A 763 29.25 19.18 3.51
C SER A 763 28.55 20.05 2.45
N LEU A 764 29.29 20.48 1.42
CA LEU A 764 28.76 21.25 0.29
C LEU A 764 27.79 20.40 -0.57
N MET A 765 28.13 19.15 -0.88
CA MET A 765 27.24 18.22 -1.62
C MET A 765 25.95 17.95 -0.85
N ASN A 766 26.04 17.80 0.47
CA ASN A 766 24.90 17.56 1.36
C ASN A 766 23.95 18.76 1.43
N TRP A 767 24.43 19.98 1.17
CA TRP A 767 23.56 21.14 0.97
C TRP A 767 23.06 21.28 -0.48
N ILE A 768 23.89 21.00 -1.49
CA ILE A 768 23.54 21.21 -2.90
C ILE A 768 22.57 20.15 -3.41
N CYS A 769 22.81 18.85 -3.18
CA CYS A 769 21.98 17.81 -3.78
C CYS A 769 20.48 17.94 -3.38
N PRO A 770 20.11 18.19 -2.11
CA PRO A 770 18.70 18.42 -1.73
C PRO A 770 18.11 19.72 -2.27
N ASN A 771 18.93 20.66 -2.73
CA ASN A 771 18.50 21.94 -3.30
C ASN A 771 18.61 22.00 -4.83
N ARG A 772 19.17 20.99 -5.50
CA ARG A 772 19.53 20.97 -6.93
C ARG A 772 18.46 21.52 -7.88
N TRP A 773 17.18 21.24 -7.64
CA TRP A 773 16.07 21.74 -8.46
C TRP A 773 15.80 23.24 -8.30
N LEU A 774 15.91 23.78 -7.09
CA LEU A 774 15.81 25.22 -6.85
C LEU A 774 17.03 25.94 -7.44
N LEU A 775 18.21 25.35 -7.28
CA LEU A 775 19.45 25.89 -7.82
C LEU A 775 19.44 25.90 -9.36
N ARG A 776 18.88 24.88 -10.02
CA ARG A 776 18.62 24.90 -11.47
C ARG A 776 17.65 25.99 -11.91
N LEU A 777 16.58 26.22 -11.16
CA LEU A 777 15.62 27.30 -11.46
C LEU A 777 16.28 28.68 -11.35
N ILE A 778 17.09 28.90 -10.31
CA ILE A 778 17.88 30.13 -10.12
C ILE A 778 18.90 30.30 -11.25
N LEU A 779 19.68 29.27 -11.57
CA LEU A 779 20.65 29.30 -12.66
C LEU A 779 19.99 29.59 -14.01
N LEU A 780 18.86 28.95 -14.32
CA LEU A 780 18.14 29.20 -15.56
C LEU A 780 17.58 30.63 -15.62
N ALA A 781 17.06 31.17 -14.51
CA ALA A 781 16.66 32.57 -14.45
C ALA A 781 17.85 33.53 -14.67
N VAL A 782 19.03 33.22 -14.14
CA VAL A 782 20.27 33.98 -14.36
C VAL A 782 20.72 33.89 -15.83
N PHE A 783 20.74 32.71 -16.45
CA PHE A 783 21.10 32.55 -17.87
C PHE A 783 20.08 33.19 -18.82
N SER A 784 18.78 33.10 -18.51
CA SER A 784 17.74 33.86 -19.22
C SER A 784 17.93 35.37 -19.07
N GLY A 785 18.31 35.86 -17.89
CA GLY A 785 18.64 37.26 -17.64
C GLY A 785 19.85 37.74 -18.44
N ILE A 786 20.97 37.00 -18.40
CA ILE A 786 22.17 37.26 -19.22
C ILE A 786 21.80 37.30 -20.71
N THR A 787 21.04 36.32 -21.20
CA THR A 787 20.63 36.24 -22.61
C THR A 787 19.72 37.41 -23.01
N ALA A 788 18.75 37.78 -22.17
CA ALA A 788 17.89 38.93 -22.40
C ALA A 788 18.68 40.25 -22.41
N VAL A 789 19.63 40.42 -21.50
CA VAL A 789 20.54 41.58 -21.46
C VAL A 789 21.41 41.66 -22.72
N LEU A 790 22.00 40.55 -23.16
CA LEU A 790 22.76 40.48 -24.42
C LEU A 790 21.89 40.84 -25.63
N LEU A 791 20.67 40.29 -25.73
CA LEU A 791 19.73 40.63 -26.80
C LEU A 791 19.33 42.11 -26.78
N ILE A 792 18.99 42.66 -25.60
CA ILE A 792 18.62 44.09 -25.45
C ILE A 792 19.79 45.01 -25.82
N SER A 793 21.04 44.64 -25.51
CA SER A 793 22.24 45.43 -25.85
C SER A 793 22.50 45.59 -27.36
N ARG A 794 21.86 44.75 -28.20
CA ARG A 794 21.84 44.92 -29.66
C ARG A 794 21.13 46.21 -30.08
N TRP A 795 20.06 46.59 -29.38
CA TRP A 795 19.22 47.75 -29.68
C TRP A 795 19.45 48.93 -28.74
N TYR A 796 19.91 48.69 -27.51
CA TYR A 796 20.18 49.72 -26.51
C TYR A 796 21.68 49.79 -26.19
N TYR A 797 22.40 50.65 -26.93
CA TYR A 797 23.86 50.79 -26.84
C TYR A 797 24.40 51.05 -25.42
N PRO A 798 23.79 51.90 -24.56
CA PRO A 798 24.32 52.16 -23.21
C PRO A 798 24.32 50.97 -22.25
N LEU A 799 23.72 49.82 -22.62
CA LEU A 799 23.88 48.58 -21.86
C LEU A 799 25.23 47.89 -22.14
N ARG A 800 25.92 48.19 -23.25
CA ARG A 800 27.16 47.51 -23.65
C ARG A 800 28.32 47.82 -22.71
N ASP A 801 28.41 49.04 -22.19
CA ASP A 801 29.44 49.44 -21.22
C ASP A 801 29.42 48.57 -19.96
N TYR A 802 28.23 48.11 -19.54
CA TYR A 802 28.04 47.22 -18.39
C TYR A 802 28.40 45.75 -18.69
N LEU A 803 28.39 45.31 -19.95
CA LEU A 803 28.82 43.96 -20.35
C LEU A 803 30.34 43.75 -20.19
N ILE A 804 31.11 44.83 -20.32
CA ILE A 804 32.58 44.82 -20.25
C ILE A 804 33.06 44.96 -18.79
N GLN A 805 32.20 45.50 -17.91
CA GLN A 805 32.53 45.71 -16.50
C GLN A 805 32.75 44.38 -15.75
N LEU A 806 33.81 44.37 -14.94
CA LEU A 806 34.22 43.26 -14.07
C LEU A 806 33.07 42.56 -13.29
N PRO A 807 32.07 43.25 -12.69
CA PRO A 807 30.91 42.59 -12.08
C PRO A 807 30.09 41.71 -13.03
N PHE A 808 29.90 42.08 -14.30
CA PHE A 808 29.18 41.23 -15.27
C PHE A 808 30.00 40.00 -15.66
N VAL A 809 31.32 40.18 -15.85
CA VAL A 809 32.25 39.08 -16.12
C VAL A 809 32.30 38.09 -14.94
N LEU A 810 32.36 38.59 -13.70
CA LEU A 810 32.28 37.76 -12.49
C LEU A 810 30.93 37.04 -12.36
N LEU A 811 29.80 37.68 -12.72
CA LEU A 811 28.49 37.05 -12.70
C LEU A 811 28.41 35.89 -13.71
N CYS A 812 28.99 36.05 -14.90
CA CYS A 812 29.09 34.98 -15.90
C CYS A 812 30.03 33.84 -15.46
N ILE A 813 31.19 34.14 -14.85
CA ILE A 813 32.09 33.10 -14.33
C ILE A 813 31.44 32.36 -13.16
N GLY A 814 30.80 33.09 -12.23
CA GLY A 814 30.13 32.53 -11.06
C GLY A 814 28.93 31.65 -11.43
N SER A 815 28.12 32.03 -12.42
CA SER A 815 27.01 31.20 -12.88
C SER A 815 27.50 29.91 -13.53
N LEU A 816 28.62 29.93 -14.27
CA LEU A 816 29.22 28.74 -14.88
C LEU A 816 29.84 27.80 -13.84
N LEU A 817 30.57 28.32 -12.85
CA LEU A 817 31.11 27.52 -11.75
C LEU A 817 29.99 26.85 -10.95
N MET A 818 28.94 27.61 -10.61
CA MET A 818 27.78 27.09 -9.90
C MET A 818 26.97 26.08 -10.73
N LEU A 819 26.88 26.27 -12.04
CA LEU A 819 26.26 25.32 -12.96
C LEU A 819 27.01 23.99 -12.99
N MET A 820 28.35 24.03 -13.11
CA MET A 820 29.19 22.82 -13.06
C MET A 820 29.05 22.10 -11.73
N LEU A 821 29.05 22.84 -10.62
CA LEU A 821 28.86 22.29 -9.27
C LEU A 821 27.51 21.56 -9.14
N VAL A 822 26.42 22.13 -9.67
CA VAL A 822 25.06 21.52 -9.69
C VAL A 822 24.95 20.31 -10.65
N PHE A 823 25.80 20.21 -11.67
CA PHE A 823 25.87 19.02 -12.53
C PHE A 823 26.72 17.89 -11.94
N VAL A 824 27.86 18.20 -11.31
CA VAL A 824 28.66 17.22 -10.55
C VAL A 824 27.85 16.65 -9.38
N SER A 825 27.01 17.47 -8.74
CA SER A 825 26.11 17.08 -7.63
C SER A 825 24.86 16.29 -8.04
N ASP A 826 24.68 15.94 -9.32
CA ASP A 826 23.52 15.15 -9.77
C ASP A 826 23.94 14.01 -10.70
N PRO A 827 24.06 12.77 -10.17
CA PRO A 827 24.50 11.64 -10.98
C PRO A 827 23.55 11.24 -12.12
N TYR A 828 22.34 11.78 -12.22
CA TYR A 828 21.53 11.68 -13.46
C TYR A 828 22.27 12.28 -14.69
N PHE A 829 23.24 13.15 -14.46
CA PHE A 829 24.08 13.72 -15.50
C PHE A 829 25.51 13.14 -15.54
N LYS A 830 25.86 12.09 -14.77
CA LYS A 830 27.17 11.42 -14.90
C LYS A 830 27.40 10.92 -16.33
N GLU A 831 26.40 10.27 -16.93
CA GLU A 831 26.48 9.75 -18.31
C GLU A 831 26.53 10.86 -19.36
N TYR A 832 25.78 11.94 -19.13
CA TYR A 832 25.69 13.09 -20.04
C TYR A 832 26.71 14.21 -19.74
N GLN A 833 27.64 14.02 -18.80
CA GLN A 833 28.59 15.06 -18.39
C GLN A 833 29.40 15.59 -19.59
N VAL A 834 29.90 14.70 -20.45
CA VAL A 834 30.68 15.07 -21.64
C VAL A 834 29.86 15.88 -22.66
N PRO A 835 28.72 15.40 -23.21
CA PRO A 835 27.95 16.18 -24.18
C PRO A 835 27.39 17.49 -23.59
N ILE A 836 27.01 17.52 -22.31
CA ILE A 836 26.53 18.74 -21.65
C ILE A 836 27.67 19.75 -21.45
N LEU A 837 28.85 19.30 -20.99
CA LEU A 837 30.02 20.16 -20.85
C LEU A 837 30.50 20.70 -22.20
N LEU A 838 30.45 19.89 -23.27
CA LEU A 838 30.72 20.34 -24.64
C LEU A 838 29.70 21.38 -25.13
N GLY A 839 28.40 21.15 -24.87
CA GLY A 839 27.33 22.10 -25.17
C GLY A 839 27.52 23.44 -24.45
N PHE A 840 27.85 23.42 -23.16
CA PHE A 840 28.15 24.63 -22.40
C PHE A 840 29.48 25.28 -22.80
N MET A 841 30.53 24.53 -23.13
CA MET A 841 31.75 25.07 -23.74
C MET A 841 31.43 25.82 -25.04
N GLY A 842 30.59 25.26 -25.91
CA GLY A 842 30.08 25.93 -27.10
C GLY A 842 29.31 27.21 -26.80
N LEU A 843 28.44 27.19 -25.78
CA LEU A 843 27.67 28.37 -25.33
C LEU A 843 28.56 29.46 -24.71
N ILE A 844 29.59 29.09 -23.94
CA ILE A 844 30.60 30.02 -23.40
C ILE A 844 31.36 30.68 -24.54
N VAL A 845 31.87 29.88 -25.49
CA VAL A 845 32.57 30.39 -26.68
C VAL A 845 31.65 31.29 -27.50
N TRP A 846 30.37 30.95 -27.65
CA TRP A 846 29.38 31.80 -28.32
C TRP A 846 29.15 33.12 -27.58
N ILE A 847 28.97 33.13 -26.25
CA ILE A 847 28.85 34.36 -25.46
C ILE A 847 30.12 35.23 -25.61
N LEU A 848 31.31 34.64 -25.50
CA LEU A 848 32.57 35.36 -25.66
C LEU A 848 32.75 35.92 -27.08
N LEU A 849 32.32 35.19 -28.11
CA LEU A 849 32.30 35.68 -29.51
C LEU A 849 31.27 36.80 -29.70
N VAL A 850 30.08 36.71 -29.11
CA VAL A 850 29.04 37.75 -29.18
C VAL A 850 29.50 39.02 -28.44
N VAL A 851 30.07 38.89 -27.24
CA VAL A 851 30.66 40.04 -26.52
C VAL A 851 31.81 40.66 -27.32
N ARG A 852 32.72 39.84 -27.86
CA ARG A 852 33.84 40.34 -28.70
C ARG A 852 33.34 41.02 -29.98
N TRP A 853 32.28 40.51 -30.61
CA TRP A 853 31.66 41.12 -31.77
C TRP A 853 31.02 42.48 -31.43
N LEU A 854 30.25 42.53 -30.33
CA LEU A 854 29.63 43.76 -29.82
C LEU A 854 30.65 44.83 -29.35
N THR A 855 31.86 44.44 -28.93
CA THR A 855 32.96 45.39 -28.66
C THR A 855 33.66 45.86 -29.93
N VAL A 856 33.96 44.97 -30.88
CA VAL A 856 34.62 45.33 -32.16
C VAL A 856 33.75 46.25 -33.03
N GLU A 857 32.43 46.16 -32.93
CA GLU A 857 31.48 47.08 -33.57
C GLU A 857 30.99 48.19 -32.63
N GLY A 858 31.50 48.25 -31.39
CA GLY A 858 31.29 49.37 -30.46
C GLY A 858 32.07 50.63 -30.86
N ASP A 859 33.20 50.47 -31.55
CA ASP A 859 34.04 51.56 -32.07
C ASP A 859 33.53 52.17 -33.40
N ARG A 860 32.28 51.88 -33.80
CA ARG A 860 31.67 52.47 -35.01
C ARG A 860 30.50 53.41 -34.63
N PRO A 861 30.53 54.69 -35.03
CA PRO A 861 29.48 55.68 -34.73
C PRO A 861 28.23 55.50 -35.61
#